data_AF-A0A0H3HIZ0-F1
#
_entry.id   AF-A0A0H3HIZ0-F1
#
_cell.length_a   1.000
_cell.length_b   1.000
_cell.length_c   1.000
_cell.angle_alpha   90.00
_cell.angle_beta   90.00
_cell.angle_gamma   90.00
#
_symmetry.space_group_name_H-M   'P 1'
#
loop_
_entity.id
_entity.type
_entity.pdbx_description
1 polymer ?
#
loop_
_entity_poly.entity_id
_entity_poly.type
_entity_poly.pdbx_seq_one_letter_code
_entity_poly.pdbx_strand_id
1 'polypeptide(L)'
;MAKIKTKARALDMLGRQQIAGIPTALSELFKNAHDAYADNVEVDYIRKKNLLILRDNGLGMSRDDFEERWLTIGTDSKFIDEDSIGAPTTDDKKKKRPIMGEKGIGRLAIAAIGPQVLVITRSRKNDILGNIVVSFVNWTLFSLPKLNLEDIDIPIIELNHDESLNKKHIDNLISQALKNVNNLTGKISQNKIEQLIKQIEYFDYDPEFWSIALDNLDKQLNLIPSRPHLNLENESGTHFIIAPVDDILSDEVEGFDTKKRTDQASRLEKALLGFTNTMYEHSQVPIIARFRDHTLHGECIDRISESVFFTPEEFSIADHHFNGNFNEFGQFEGTIKIYGEEKSIVVPWAENNNKEVLCGPFNLNLAYIHGTQRDSKLSPEIWQDLRDKTDKFGGLYIYRDGIRILPYGDSDFDFLRIEQRRSKSLKEYFFSYRRMFGAIELTKEFNCELKEKAGREGFIENKAYKQLKAILENFFISIASDFFNDKSELAATFIETRARQQREYELLKKREKLKTTKRKNFEAALNKFFTKLDEGKLDSSILQSNNKLDTLFNNFNQNTDSIDDLAFSVESVVNNDFGKLINDIEINKPTGIGLNKNLADQWDLYQVRKNELINKISNVKNNANKILVSFEEKYGDRTGLRRRFNDSLVNQDEYQRKLLNEAFNKATSILEDLQQQVKKMITHNREVAKKNTDEVFNAFNSTSFQGVTVEQLYRIKNELETKIDNSSSMVIENINLITERLLTAKEDSEQNITSSSELVSVLESEYEHIKEQNDRNLHLAQIGMAVGIINHEFNHNVLSIRRGLNEMQVFANRSENFRAIYDRVRSGFDHLDAYLKTFTPLTRSQSRRRTTITGKALSEFIESVFDDRFKKEEVRISYTSSFINQSIQAYTSTIYSVFINLIDNAIYWVSKGSADKSITLDASKNGFKIMDSGPGIPTIDHENVFEFGFGRRIGGQGMGLYIARQTLQRDGFDITLESYQPNTGAVFIIEPIQDKE
;
A
#
# COMPACT_ATOMS: atom_id res chain seq x y z
N MET A 1 -78.58 20.66 19.40
CA MET A 1 -77.11 20.65 19.54
C MET A 1 -76.53 20.00 18.30
N ALA A 2 -75.58 20.64 17.61
CA ALA A 2 -74.89 20.05 16.45
C ALA A 2 -73.66 19.27 16.93
N LYS A 3 -73.49 18.02 16.48
CA LYS A 3 -72.29 17.22 16.73
C LYS A 3 -71.28 17.45 15.59
N ILE A 4 -70.01 17.63 15.93
CA ILE A 4 -68.91 17.65 14.95
C ILE A 4 -68.81 16.24 14.35
N LYS A 5 -68.67 16.16 13.02
CA LYS A 5 -68.45 14.89 12.30
C LYS A 5 -67.11 14.93 11.59
N THR A 6 -66.37 13.84 11.66
CA THR A 6 -65.07 13.69 10.98
C THR A 6 -65.27 12.96 9.66
N LYS A 7 -64.82 13.60 8.57
CA LYS A 7 -64.84 13.00 7.23
C LYS A 7 -63.80 11.88 7.14
N ALA A 8 -64.12 10.80 6.43
CA ALA A 8 -63.19 9.68 6.22
C ALA A 8 -61.87 10.14 5.56
N ARG A 9 -61.96 11.14 4.68
CA ARG A 9 -60.82 11.78 4.00
C ARG A 9 -59.79 12.40 4.95
N ALA A 10 -60.16 12.73 6.20
CA ALA A 10 -59.19 13.20 7.18
C ALA A 10 -58.09 12.16 7.43
N LEU A 11 -58.43 10.86 7.38
CA LEU A 11 -57.46 9.78 7.53
C LEU A 11 -56.48 9.71 6.36
N ASP A 12 -56.99 9.84 5.14
CA ASP A 12 -56.21 9.84 3.91
C ASP A 12 -55.21 11.02 3.87
N MET A 13 -55.62 12.20 4.33
CA MET A 13 -54.76 13.38 4.45
C MET A 13 -53.68 13.24 5.51
N LEU A 14 -53.93 12.51 6.59
CA LEU A 14 -52.97 12.28 7.67
C LEU A 14 -52.01 11.11 7.35
N GLY A 15 -52.44 10.12 6.57
CA GLY A 15 -51.63 8.97 6.17
C GLY A 15 -50.92 9.18 4.84
N ARG A 16 -51.59 8.82 3.73
CA ARG A 16 -51.00 8.73 2.39
C ARG A 16 -50.37 10.05 1.91
N GLN A 17 -50.96 11.20 2.25
CA GLN A 17 -50.46 12.51 1.80
C GLN A 17 -49.28 13.06 2.61
N GLN A 18 -48.95 12.49 3.77
CA GLN A 18 -47.82 12.94 4.59
C GLN A 18 -46.51 12.20 4.30
N ILE A 19 -46.58 11.16 3.48
CA ILE A 19 -45.44 10.28 3.20
C ILE A 19 -44.91 10.58 1.81
N ALA A 20 -43.59 10.76 1.71
CA ALA A 20 -42.92 11.18 0.48
C ALA A 20 -43.00 10.15 -0.66
N GLY A 21 -43.04 8.85 -0.32
CA GLY A 21 -43.15 7.75 -1.29
C GLY A 21 -43.21 6.38 -0.62
N ILE A 22 -43.30 5.31 -1.42
CA ILE A 22 -43.35 3.93 -0.94
C ILE A 22 -42.08 3.51 -0.17
N PRO A 23 -40.84 3.94 -0.51
CA PRO A 23 -39.66 3.52 0.22
C PRO A 23 -39.64 4.11 1.63
N THR A 24 -40.13 5.34 1.77
CA THR A 24 -40.36 5.97 3.08
C THR A 24 -41.44 5.22 3.85
N ALA A 25 -42.53 4.81 3.19
CA ALA A 25 -43.57 3.99 3.83
C ALA A 25 -43.01 2.66 4.38
N LEU A 26 -42.19 1.97 3.60
CA LEU A 26 -41.52 0.73 4.02
C LEU A 26 -40.56 0.97 5.19
N SER A 27 -39.76 2.04 5.15
CA SER A 27 -38.87 2.43 6.25
C SER A 27 -39.64 2.64 7.55
N GLU A 28 -40.83 3.25 7.48
CA GLU A 28 -41.71 3.44 8.64
C GLU A 28 -42.30 2.13 9.16
N LEU A 29 -42.63 1.19 8.29
CA LEU A 29 -43.08 -0.14 8.72
C LEU A 29 -41.96 -0.92 9.39
N PHE A 30 -40.71 -0.77 8.93
CA PHE A 30 -39.55 -1.37 9.59
C PHE A 30 -39.28 -0.76 10.97
N LYS A 31 -39.47 0.56 11.12
CA LYS A 31 -39.45 1.21 12.44
C LYS A 31 -40.55 0.70 13.37
N ASN A 32 -41.76 0.47 12.85
CA ASN A 32 -42.83 -0.10 13.66
C ASN A 32 -42.51 -1.54 14.11
N ALA A 33 -41.90 -2.36 13.23
CA ALA A 33 -41.41 -3.69 13.60
C ALA A 33 -40.33 -3.61 14.69
N HIS A 34 -39.39 -2.66 14.56
CA HIS A 34 -38.39 -2.38 15.58
C HIS A 34 -39.01 -2.04 16.94
N ASP A 35 -40.00 -1.13 16.95
CA ASP A 35 -40.72 -0.70 18.15
C ASP A 35 -41.54 -1.85 18.76
N ALA A 36 -41.97 -2.81 17.94
CA ALA A 36 -42.61 -4.05 18.37
C ALA A 36 -41.62 -5.14 18.82
N TYR A 37 -40.34 -4.80 19.02
CA TYR A 37 -39.26 -5.71 19.44
C TYR A 37 -38.97 -6.86 18.45
N ALA A 38 -39.28 -6.67 17.16
CA ALA A 38 -38.90 -7.63 16.11
C ALA A 38 -37.38 -7.66 15.93
N ASP A 39 -36.82 -8.84 15.69
CA ASP A 39 -35.41 -9.02 15.31
C ASP A 39 -35.25 -9.08 13.80
N ASN A 40 -36.29 -9.53 13.10
CA ASN A 40 -36.32 -9.64 11.64
C ASN A 40 -37.59 -9.00 11.10
N VAL A 41 -37.43 -8.24 10.01
CA VAL A 41 -38.55 -7.75 9.19
C VAL A 41 -38.23 -7.97 7.72
N GLU A 42 -39.20 -8.52 6.98
CA GLU A 42 -38.99 -8.96 5.62
C GLU A 42 -40.12 -8.53 4.72
N VAL A 43 -39.76 -8.12 3.51
CA VAL A 43 -40.70 -7.78 2.45
C VAL A 43 -40.44 -8.69 1.27
N ASP A 44 -41.48 -9.39 0.83
CA ASP A 44 -41.50 -10.16 -0.42
C ASP A 44 -42.39 -9.41 -1.42
N TYR A 45 -41.80 -8.89 -2.50
CA TYR A 45 -42.53 -8.26 -3.61
C TYR A 45 -42.64 -9.23 -4.79
N ILE A 46 -43.83 -9.78 -4.99
CA ILE A 46 -44.15 -10.76 -6.04
C ILE A 46 -44.76 -10.05 -7.25
N ARG A 47 -43.89 -9.62 -8.18
CA ARG A 47 -44.29 -8.84 -9.36
C ARG A 47 -45.38 -9.50 -10.20
N LYS A 48 -45.25 -10.81 -10.45
CA LYS A 48 -46.21 -11.57 -11.29
C LYS A 48 -47.64 -11.57 -10.73
N LYS A 49 -47.80 -11.40 -9.42
CA LYS A 49 -49.10 -11.39 -8.71
C LYS A 49 -49.49 -9.99 -8.24
N ASN A 50 -48.65 -8.99 -8.48
CA ASN A 50 -48.74 -7.65 -7.92
C ASN A 50 -49.05 -7.66 -6.41
N LEU A 51 -48.30 -8.48 -5.68
CA LEU A 51 -48.52 -8.82 -4.28
C LEU A 51 -47.28 -8.44 -3.47
N LEU A 52 -47.46 -7.75 -2.35
CA LEU A 52 -46.40 -7.47 -1.38
C LEU A 52 -46.77 -8.09 -0.03
N ILE A 53 -45.84 -8.87 0.53
CA ILE A 53 -46.00 -9.52 1.83
C ILE A 53 -44.92 -8.96 2.75
N LEU A 54 -45.30 -8.20 3.77
CA LEU A 54 -44.41 -7.74 4.84
C LEU A 54 -44.62 -8.61 6.06
N ARG A 55 -43.55 -9.13 6.68
CA ARG A 55 -43.61 -10.02 7.85
C ARG A 55 -42.59 -9.57 8.90
N ASP A 56 -43.00 -9.52 10.15
CA ASP A 56 -42.12 -9.33 11.30
C ASP A 56 -42.33 -10.42 12.36
N ASN A 57 -41.32 -10.66 13.21
CA ASN A 57 -41.39 -11.57 14.36
C ASN A 57 -41.48 -10.82 15.71
N GLY A 58 -42.12 -9.66 15.72
CA GLY A 58 -42.29 -8.85 16.92
C GLY A 58 -43.26 -9.46 17.93
N LEU A 59 -43.66 -8.65 18.90
CA LEU A 59 -44.63 -9.04 19.93
C LEU A 59 -46.06 -9.19 19.38
N GLY A 60 -46.36 -8.68 18.18
CA GLY A 60 -47.70 -8.69 17.58
C GLY A 60 -48.76 -7.97 18.40
N MET A 61 -50.03 -8.14 18.03
CA MET A 61 -51.18 -7.46 18.65
C MET A 61 -52.29 -8.44 19.00
N SER A 62 -52.96 -8.21 20.13
CA SER A 62 -54.24 -8.87 20.45
C SER A 62 -55.39 -8.15 19.75
N ARG A 63 -56.61 -8.67 19.84
CA ARG A 63 -57.78 -8.01 19.24
C ARG A 63 -58.01 -6.63 19.83
N ASP A 64 -57.94 -6.51 21.16
CA ASP A 64 -58.09 -5.24 21.86
C ASP A 64 -56.97 -4.27 21.48
N ASP A 65 -55.71 -4.75 21.42
CA ASP A 65 -54.58 -3.92 20.95
C ASP A 65 -54.81 -3.45 19.49
N PHE A 66 -55.36 -4.31 18.63
CA PHE A 66 -55.64 -3.96 17.24
C PHE A 66 -56.76 -2.91 17.12
N GLU A 67 -57.87 -3.06 17.83
CA GLU A 67 -59.01 -2.14 17.76
C GLU A 67 -58.71 -0.81 18.48
N GLU A 68 -58.26 -0.86 19.73
CA GLU A 68 -58.09 0.32 20.58
C GLU A 68 -56.77 1.06 20.35
N ARG A 69 -55.72 0.38 19.87
CA ARG A 69 -54.44 1.01 19.57
C ARG A 69 -54.20 1.12 18.08
N TRP A 70 -54.29 0.05 17.28
CA TRP A 70 -53.94 0.05 15.85
C TRP A 70 -55.00 0.69 14.92
N LEU A 71 -56.29 0.63 15.23
CA LEU A 71 -57.31 1.33 14.43
C LEU A 71 -57.59 2.76 14.94
N THR A 72 -57.22 3.08 16.17
CA THR A 72 -57.51 4.37 16.81
C THR A 72 -56.39 5.40 16.63
N ILE A 73 -56.68 6.51 15.95
CA ILE A 73 -55.70 7.57 15.65
C ILE A 73 -55.60 8.56 16.81
N GLY A 74 -54.38 8.99 17.15
CA GLY A 74 -54.16 10.02 18.17
C GLY A 74 -54.07 9.48 19.60
N THR A 75 -53.76 8.20 19.78
CA THR A 75 -53.42 7.65 21.08
C THR A 75 -52.09 8.24 21.56
N ASP A 76 -52.13 9.06 22.61
CA ASP A 76 -50.94 9.68 23.22
C ASP A 76 -50.18 8.62 24.03
N SER A 77 -49.15 8.01 23.44
CA SER A 77 -48.25 7.07 24.13
C SER A 77 -47.32 7.73 25.15
N LYS A 78 -47.40 9.07 25.33
CA LYS A 78 -46.54 9.86 26.22
C LYS A 78 -47.23 10.37 27.50
N PHE A 79 -48.56 10.35 27.60
CA PHE A 79 -49.24 10.70 28.85
C PHE A 79 -49.54 9.43 29.62
N ILE A 80 -48.76 9.20 30.68
CA ILE A 80 -49.13 8.30 31.77
C ILE A 80 -50.22 9.03 32.56
N ASP A 81 -51.43 9.11 32.01
CA ASP A 81 -52.60 9.48 32.81
C ASP A 81 -53.09 8.23 33.55
N GLU A 82 -53.59 8.40 34.78
CA GLU A 82 -54.13 7.31 35.62
C GLU A 82 -55.28 6.54 34.94
N ASP A 83 -55.91 7.13 33.90
CA ASP A 83 -56.99 6.55 33.09
C ASP A 83 -56.51 5.84 31.80
N SER A 84 -55.20 5.74 31.57
CA SER A 84 -54.63 5.14 30.34
C SER A 84 -54.58 3.62 30.43
N ILE A 85 -55.05 2.92 29.39
CA ILE A 85 -54.98 1.46 29.27
C ILE A 85 -53.52 1.02 29.05
N GLY A 86 -52.78 0.82 30.16
CA GLY A 86 -51.48 0.15 30.25
C GLY A 86 -50.34 0.68 29.37
N ALA A 87 -49.09 0.61 29.84
CA ALA A 87 -47.95 0.86 28.95
C ALA A 87 -47.95 -0.09 27.73
N PRO A 88 -47.35 0.28 26.58
CA PRO A 88 -47.08 -0.66 25.49
C PRO A 88 -46.32 -1.88 26.05
N THR A 89 -46.67 -3.07 25.58
CA THR A 89 -46.01 -4.31 26.02
C THR A 89 -44.53 -4.27 25.68
N THR A 90 -43.68 -4.43 26.70
CA THR A 90 -42.23 -4.54 26.56
C THR A 90 -41.80 -6.00 26.63
N ASP A 91 -40.74 -6.34 25.90
CA ASP A 91 -40.08 -7.64 26.04
C ASP A 91 -39.02 -7.55 27.14
N ASP A 92 -39.31 -8.08 28.32
CA ASP A 92 -38.41 -8.02 29.49
C ASP A 92 -37.09 -8.79 29.27
N LYS A 93 -37.01 -9.67 28.26
CA LYS A 93 -35.78 -10.41 27.91
C LYS A 93 -34.82 -9.59 27.04
N LYS A 94 -35.29 -8.51 26.42
CA LYS A 94 -34.51 -7.68 25.50
C LYS A 94 -34.15 -6.34 26.14
N LYS A 95 -33.07 -5.73 25.67
CA LYS A 95 -32.77 -4.34 26.02
C LYS A 95 -33.95 -3.45 25.62
N LYS A 96 -34.38 -2.58 26.53
CA LYS A 96 -35.48 -1.64 26.29
C LYS A 96 -35.16 -0.77 25.07
N ARG A 97 -36.02 -0.84 24.04
CA ARG A 97 -35.87 -0.06 22.82
C ARG A 97 -36.61 1.28 22.97
N PRO A 98 -35.98 2.43 22.68
CA PRO A 98 -36.69 3.69 22.61
C PRO A 98 -37.66 3.67 21.43
N ILE A 99 -38.91 4.07 21.66
CA ILE A 99 -39.95 4.09 20.62
C ILE A 99 -39.61 5.17 19.58
N MET A 100 -39.51 4.77 18.32
CA MET A 100 -39.22 5.66 17.19
C MET A 100 -40.52 6.28 16.61
N GLY A 101 -41.62 5.53 16.59
CA GLY A 101 -42.92 5.95 16.08
C GLY A 101 -43.71 6.85 17.04
N GLU A 102 -43.54 8.17 16.97
CA GLU A 102 -44.12 9.07 17.99
C GLU A 102 -45.60 9.49 17.81
N LYS A 103 -46.33 9.03 16.77
CA LYS A 103 -47.66 9.64 16.43
C LYS A 103 -48.79 8.70 16.02
N GLY A 104 -48.61 7.37 16.07
CA GLY A 104 -49.66 6.42 15.63
C GLY A 104 -50.04 6.50 14.13
N ILE A 105 -49.49 7.44 13.36
CA ILE A 105 -49.73 7.64 11.92
C ILE A 105 -48.87 6.71 11.05
N GLY A 106 -47.75 6.20 11.56
CA GLY A 106 -46.77 5.41 10.78
C GLY A 106 -47.35 4.13 10.16
N ARG A 107 -48.39 3.55 10.76
CA ARG A 107 -49.12 2.39 10.19
C ARG A 107 -50.03 2.74 9.01
N LEU A 108 -50.44 4.01 8.89
CA LEU A 108 -51.22 4.49 7.73
C LEU A 108 -50.34 4.60 6.47
N ALA A 109 -49.03 4.42 6.61
CA ALA A 109 -48.09 4.33 5.50
C ALA A 109 -48.39 3.18 4.53
N ILE A 110 -49.02 2.12 5.03
CA ILE A 110 -49.47 0.98 4.24
C ILE A 110 -50.37 1.43 3.08
N ALA A 111 -51.20 2.45 3.29
CA ALA A 111 -52.09 2.99 2.26
C ALA A 111 -51.37 3.63 1.07
N ALA A 112 -50.09 3.98 1.22
CA ALA A 112 -49.26 4.46 0.12
C ALA A 112 -48.74 3.32 -0.78
N ILE A 113 -48.63 2.10 -0.23
CA ILE A 113 -48.11 0.91 -0.93
C ILE A 113 -49.19 0.28 -1.82
N GLY A 114 -50.43 0.24 -1.32
CA GLY A 114 -51.55 -0.32 -2.07
C GLY A 114 -52.91 0.00 -1.44
N PRO A 115 -53.99 -0.14 -2.21
CA PRO A 115 -55.33 0.22 -1.77
C PRO A 115 -55.95 -0.79 -0.80
N GLN A 116 -55.44 -2.01 -0.69
CA GLN A 116 -56.03 -3.06 0.15
C GLN A 116 -54.93 -3.79 0.91
N VAL A 117 -55.19 -4.06 2.19
CA VAL A 117 -54.29 -4.80 3.06
C VAL A 117 -55.07 -5.83 3.87
N LEU A 118 -54.54 -7.04 3.93
CA LEU A 118 -54.89 -8.04 4.92
C LEU A 118 -53.83 -7.99 6.03
N VAL A 119 -54.26 -7.71 7.25
CA VAL A 119 -53.41 -7.71 8.45
C VAL A 119 -53.61 -9.03 9.17
N ILE A 120 -52.53 -9.75 9.45
CA ILE A 120 -52.53 -10.97 10.26
C ILE A 120 -51.57 -10.72 11.41
N THR A 121 -52.02 -10.86 12.65
CA THR A 121 -51.17 -10.59 13.82
C THR A 121 -51.44 -11.58 14.93
N ARG A 122 -50.39 -11.92 15.68
CA ARG A 122 -50.49 -12.77 16.85
C ARG A 122 -49.68 -12.19 17.98
N SER A 123 -50.33 -11.91 19.11
CA SER A 123 -49.66 -11.34 20.27
C SER A 123 -48.83 -12.38 21.04
N ARG A 124 -47.73 -11.92 21.66
CA ARG A 124 -47.00 -12.62 22.72
C ARG A 124 -46.86 -11.71 23.93
N LYS A 125 -47.41 -12.13 25.06
CA LYS A 125 -47.30 -11.43 26.35
C LYS A 125 -46.74 -12.41 27.38
N ASN A 126 -45.63 -12.08 28.03
CA ASN A 126 -44.97 -12.92 29.05
C ASN A 126 -44.76 -14.39 28.58
N ASP A 127 -44.23 -14.58 27.36
CA ASP A 127 -44.05 -15.87 26.67
C ASP A 127 -45.33 -16.66 26.34
N ILE A 128 -46.52 -16.10 26.60
CA ILE A 128 -47.79 -16.72 26.22
C ILE A 128 -48.24 -16.17 24.87
N LEU A 129 -48.46 -17.06 23.91
CA LEU A 129 -49.04 -16.72 22.62
C LEU A 129 -50.54 -16.48 22.76
N GLY A 130 -51.02 -15.40 22.18
CA GLY A 130 -52.45 -15.11 22.05
C GLY A 130 -53.08 -15.75 20.81
N ASN A 131 -54.33 -15.39 20.58
CA ASN A 131 -55.10 -15.76 19.38
C ASN A 131 -54.57 -15.03 18.13
N ILE A 132 -54.79 -15.62 16.95
CA ILE A 132 -54.49 -14.96 15.68
C ILE A 132 -55.65 -14.02 15.33
N VAL A 133 -55.34 -12.76 15.10
CA VAL A 133 -56.29 -11.74 14.66
C VAL A 133 -56.04 -11.44 13.19
N VAL A 134 -57.11 -11.48 12.39
CA VAL A 134 -57.04 -11.19 10.96
C VAL A 134 -58.06 -10.13 10.58
N SER A 135 -57.61 -9.10 9.86
CA SER A 135 -58.46 -8.01 9.39
C SER A 135 -58.18 -7.67 7.94
N PHE A 136 -59.24 -7.36 7.18
CA PHE A 136 -59.13 -6.90 5.81
C PHE A 136 -59.55 -5.44 5.69
N VAL A 137 -58.62 -4.57 5.28
CA VAL A 137 -58.84 -3.11 5.18
C VAL A 137 -58.70 -2.67 3.73
N ASN A 138 -59.72 -1.99 3.21
CA ASN A 138 -59.65 -1.31 1.92
C ASN A 138 -59.52 0.21 2.13
N TRP A 139 -58.33 0.75 1.89
CA TRP A 139 -57.97 2.15 2.07
C TRP A 139 -58.70 3.10 1.10
N THR A 140 -59.15 2.61 -0.07
CA THR A 140 -59.91 3.40 -1.04
C THR A 140 -61.17 4.00 -0.42
N LEU A 141 -61.80 3.30 0.54
CA LEU A 141 -62.98 3.79 1.26
C LEU A 141 -62.72 5.12 1.97
N PHE A 142 -61.52 5.31 2.54
CA PHE A 142 -61.15 6.52 3.27
C PHE A 142 -60.87 7.71 2.36
N SER A 143 -60.58 7.49 1.08
CA SER A 143 -60.39 8.56 0.09
C SER A 143 -61.72 9.21 -0.38
N LEU A 144 -62.86 8.59 -0.08
CA LEU A 144 -64.16 9.02 -0.59
C LEU A 144 -64.70 10.24 0.19
N PRO A 145 -64.93 11.38 -0.48
CA PRO A 145 -65.25 12.64 0.22
C PRO A 145 -66.62 12.68 0.89
N LYS A 146 -67.56 11.82 0.49
CA LYS A 146 -68.92 11.80 1.05
C LYS A 146 -69.03 10.99 2.34
N LEU A 147 -68.13 10.05 2.59
CA LEU A 147 -68.17 9.17 3.76
C LEU A 147 -67.60 9.85 5.01
N ASN A 148 -68.19 9.56 6.16
CA ASN A 148 -67.62 9.84 7.48
C ASN A 148 -66.92 8.57 8.01
N LEU A 149 -66.06 8.71 9.02
CA LEU A 149 -65.38 7.54 9.61
C LEU A 149 -66.37 6.53 10.21
N GLU A 150 -67.46 7.03 10.81
CA GLU A 150 -68.57 6.21 11.35
C GLU A 150 -69.33 5.39 10.29
N ASP A 151 -69.12 5.68 9.00
CA ASP A 151 -69.78 4.97 7.90
C ASP A 151 -68.95 3.76 7.39
N ILE A 152 -67.73 3.54 7.90
CA ILE A 152 -66.80 2.53 7.39
C ILE A 152 -66.63 1.41 8.42
N ASP A 153 -67.13 0.22 8.08
CA ASP A 153 -66.96 -0.99 8.88
C ASP A 153 -65.81 -1.85 8.34
N ILE A 154 -64.86 -2.19 9.23
CA ILE A 154 -63.71 -3.03 8.90
C ILE A 154 -63.97 -4.47 9.39
N PRO A 155 -63.93 -5.49 8.51
CA PRO A 155 -64.07 -6.88 8.91
C PRO A 155 -62.85 -7.37 9.70
N ILE A 156 -63.10 -8.06 10.81
CA ILE A 156 -62.10 -8.64 11.71
C ILE A 156 -62.58 -10.03 12.15
N ILE A 157 -61.68 -11.00 12.17
CA ILE A 157 -61.88 -12.31 12.77
C ILE A 157 -60.77 -12.59 13.78
N GLU A 158 -61.09 -13.41 14.77
CA GLU A 158 -60.16 -13.91 15.78
C GLU A 158 -60.25 -15.43 15.80
N LEU A 159 -59.11 -16.10 15.63
CA LEU A 159 -59.01 -17.55 15.59
C LEU A 159 -58.54 -18.08 16.94
N ASN A 160 -59.14 -19.17 17.39
CA ASN A 160 -58.73 -19.86 18.60
C ASN A 160 -57.37 -20.55 18.40
N HIS A 161 -56.67 -20.87 19.49
CA HIS A 161 -55.34 -21.50 19.48
C HIS A 161 -55.24 -22.77 18.62
N ASP A 162 -56.32 -23.55 18.52
CA ASP A 162 -56.36 -24.82 17.80
C ASP A 162 -56.71 -24.68 16.31
N GLU A 163 -57.02 -23.46 15.83
CA GLU A 163 -57.44 -23.20 14.45
C GLU A 163 -56.32 -22.54 13.64
N SER A 164 -55.93 -23.17 12.53
CA SER A 164 -55.01 -22.56 11.57
C SER A 164 -55.73 -21.64 10.59
N LEU A 165 -55.03 -20.60 10.14
CA LEU A 165 -55.56 -19.67 9.15
C LEU A 165 -55.55 -20.33 7.76
N ASN A 166 -56.74 -20.47 7.16
CA ASN A 166 -56.92 -21.08 5.84
C ASN A 166 -57.63 -20.12 4.87
N LYS A 167 -57.71 -20.51 3.59
CA LYS A 167 -58.37 -19.72 2.54
C LYS A 167 -59.84 -19.40 2.83
N LYS A 168 -60.60 -20.30 3.48
CA LYS A 168 -62.03 -20.07 3.79
C LYS A 168 -62.22 -18.90 4.75
N HIS A 169 -61.31 -18.73 5.71
CA HIS A 169 -61.34 -17.59 6.63
C HIS A 169 -61.13 -16.25 5.88
N ILE A 170 -60.23 -16.23 4.90
CA ILE A 170 -59.99 -15.07 4.03
C ILE A 170 -61.21 -14.78 3.15
N ASP A 171 -61.78 -15.81 2.52
CA ASP A 171 -62.98 -15.67 1.67
C ASP A 171 -64.19 -15.12 2.48
N ASN A 172 -64.31 -15.50 3.76
CA ASN A 172 -65.32 -14.95 4.67
C ASN A 172 -65.09 -13.45 4.93
N LEU A 173 -63.84 -13.03 5.22
CA LEU A 173 -63.50 -11.61 5.41
C LEU A 173 -63.79 -10.79 4.15
N ILE A 174 -63.43 -11.29 2.98
CA ILE A 174 -63.71 -10.65 1.68
C ILE A 174 -65.23 -10.55 1.47
N SER A 175 -65.99 -11.61 1.77
CA SER A 175 -67.45 -11.60 1.67
C SER A 175 -68.09 -10.57 2.60
N GLN A 176 -67.56 -10.40 3.82
CA GLN A 176 -67.99 -9.35 4.75
C GLN A 176 -67.64 -7.95 4.23
N ALA A 177 -66.44 -7.75 3.68
CA ALA A 177 -66.05 -6.48 3.07
C ALA A 177 -66.97 -6.08 1.90
N LEU A 178 -67.30 -7.04 1.03
CA LEU A 178 -68.25 -6.83 -0.07
C LEU A 178 -69.64 -6.46 0.44
N LYS A 179 -70.12 -7.10 1.52
CA LYS A 179 -71.38 -6.76 2.16
C LYS A 179 -71.35 -5.34 2.72
N ASN A 180 -70.27 -4.94 3.39
CA ASN A 180 -70.08 -3.60 3.94
C ASN A 180 -70.11 -2.53 2.83
N VAL A 181 -69.45 -2.77 1.70
CA VAL A 181 -69.48 -1.86 0.54
C VAL A 181 -70.87 -1.76 -0.07
N ASN A 182 -71.60 -2.88 -0.20
CA ASN A 182 -72.99 -2.86 -0.69
C ASN A 182 -73.93 -2.09 0.23
N ASN A 183 -73.71 -2.10 1.55
CA ASN A 183 -74.50 -1.32 2.50
C ASN A 183 -74.30 0.21 2.34
N LEU A 184 -73.28 0.66 1.61
CA LEU A 184 -73.05 2.08 1.28
C LEU A 184 -73.92 2.59 0.13
N THR A 185 -74.79 1.73 -0.44
CA THR A 185 -75.74 2.10 -1.48
C THR A 185 -76.60 3.29 -1.04
N GLY A 186 -76.61 4.37 -1.83
CA GLY A 186 -77.30 5.63 -1.52
C GLY A 186 -76.43 6.71 -0.88
N LYS A 187 -75.29 6.37 -0.27
CA LYS A 187 -74.30 7.36 0.22
C LYS A 187 -73.26 7.73 -0.84
N ILE A 188 -72.92 6.78 -1.71
CA ILE A 188 -71.97 6.92 -2.83
C ILE A 188 -72.62 6.50 -4.16
N SER A 189 -72.02 6.89 -5.29
CA SER A 189 -72.53 6.59 -6.63
C SER A 189 -72.35 5.11 -7.01
N GLN A 190 -73.30 4.54 -7.75
CA GLN A 190 -73.27 3.13 -8.16
C GLN A 190 -71.98 2.72 -8.89
N ASN A 191 -71.47 3.55 -9.80
CA ASN A 191 -70.20 3.31 -10.51
C ASN A 191 -69.01 3.12 -9.52
N LYS A 192 -68.97 3.89 -8.42
CA LYS A 192 -67.92 3.74 -7.40
C LYS A 192 -68.07 2.46 -6.59
N ILE A 193 -69.30 2.04 -6.31
CA ILE A 193 -69.58 0.76 -5.64
C ILE A 193 -69.08 -0.40 -6.51
N GLU A 194 -69.42 -0.39 -7.80
CA GLU A 194 -68.96 -1.41 -8.75
C GLU A 194 -67.43 -1.44 -8.89
N GLN A 195 -66.77 -0.27 -8.88
CA GLN A 195 -65.31 -0.19 -8.87
C GLN A 195 -64.69 -0.79 -7.59
N LEU A 196 -65.26 -0.49 -6.42
CA LEU A 196 -64.79 -1.05 -5.14
C LEU A 196 -65.00 -2.57 -5.06
N ILE A 197 -66.14 -3.06 -5.53
CA ILE A 197 -66.43 -4.50 -5.57
C ILE A 197 -65.39 -5.22 -6.44
N LYS A 198 -65.15 -4.73 -7.67
CA LYS A 198 -64.12 -5.28 -8.57
C LYS A 198 -62.73 -5.26 -7.94
N GLN A 199 -62.41 -4.21 -7.18
CA GLN A 199 -61.14 -4.08 -6.48
C GLN A 199 -61.01 -5.13 -5.36
N ILE A 200 -62.05 -5.33 -4.55
CA ILE A 200 -62.08 -6.33 -3.46
C ILE A 200 -62.03 -7.75 -4.02
N GLU A 201 -62.76 -8.03 -5.09
CA GLU A 201 -62.75 -9.34 -5.77
C GLU A 201 -61.39 -9.70 -6.40
N TYR A 202 -60.54 -8.70 -6.68
CA TYR A 202 -59.18 -8.95 -7.17
C TYR A 202 -58.26 -9.57 -6.11
N PHE A 203 -58.58 -9.39 -4.82
CA PHE A 203 -57.74 -9.86 -3.73
C PHE A 203 -57.82 -11.39 -3.58
N ASP A 204 -56.76 -12.10 -4.00
CA ASP A 204 -56.62 -13.56 -3.87
C ASP A 204 -55.34 -13.89 -3.11
N TYR A 205 -55.50 -14.38 -1.88
CA TYR A 205 -54.41 -14.79 -1.02
C TYR A 205 -54.74 -16.11 -0.33
N ASP A 206 -53.83 -17.08 -0.45
CA ASP A 206 -53.92 -18.38 0.20
C ASP A 206 -52.81 -18.50 1.26
N PRO A 207 -53.15 -18.40 2.56
CA PRO A 207 -52.18 -18.45 3.65
C PRO A 207 -51.34 -19.74 3.67
N GLU A 208 -51.96 -20.90 3.40
CA GLU A 208 -51.26 -22.20 3.45
C GLU A 208 -50.23 -22.31 2.32
N PHE A 209 -50.63 -21.93 1.11
CA PHE A 209 -49.74 -21.92 -0.05
C PHE A 209 -48.54 -21.01 0.17
N TRP A 210 -48.77 -19.76 0.61
CA TRP A 210 -47.70 -18.77 0.77
C TRP A 210 -46.76 -19.09 1.94
N SER A 211 -47.29 -19.63 3.03
CA SER A 211 -46.47 -20.14 4.15
C SER A 211 -45.48 -21.19 3.63
N ILE A 212 -45.98 -22.24 2.97
CA ILE A 212 -45.14 -23.33 2.42
C ILE A 212 -44.16 -22.81 1.36
N ALA A 213 -44.60 -21.90 0.48
CA ALA A 213 -43.75 -21.35 -0.58
C ALA A 213 -42.56 -20.56 -0.01
N LEU A 214 -42.82 -19.71 0.98
CA LEU A 214 -41.79 -18.89 1.62
C LEU A 214 -40.87 -19.72 2.53
N ASP A 215 -41.39 -20.75 3.20
CA ASP A 215 -40.60 -21.75 3.94
C ASP A 215 -39.58 -22.45 3.05
N ASN A 216 -40.05 -22.92 1.88
CA ASN A 216 -39.19 -23.62 0.93
C ASN A 216 -38.12 -22.70 0.34
N LEU A 217 -38.45 -21.42 0.15
CA LEU A 217 -37.48 -20.42 -0.28
C LEU A 217 -36.42 -20.15 0.80
N ASP A 218 -36.82 -20.00 2.06
CA ASP A 218 -35.88 -19.82 3.17
C ASP A 218 -34.93 -21.02 3.34
N LYS A 219 -35.43 -22.24 3.11
CA LYS A 219 -34.62 -23.47 3.02
C LYS A 219 -33.61 -23.41 1.89
N GLN A 220 -34.06 -23.04 0.69
CA GLN A 220 -33.22 -22.96 -0.50
C GLN A 220 -32.11 -21.91 -0.35
N LEU A 221 -32.39 -20.80 0.32
CA LEU A 221 -31.43 -19.73 0.59
C LEU A 221 -30.53 -20.01 1.82
N ASN A 222 -30.63 -21.19 2.45
CA ASN A 222 -29.88 -21.57 3.65
C ASN A 222 -30.02 -20.57 4.82
N LEU A 223 -31.19 -19.94 4.96
CA LEU A 223 -31.41 -18.91 5.98
C LEU A 223 -31.85 -19.49 7.33
N ILE A 224 -32.35 -20.72 7.36
CA ILE A 224 -32.91 -21.36 8.57
C ILE A 224 -31.88 -21.65 9.67
N PRO A 225 -30.63 -22.07 9.36
CA PRO A 225 -29.60 -22.21 10.40
C PRO A 225 -29.24 -20.88 11.08
N SER A 226 -29.44 -19.77 10.37
CA SER A 226 -29.10 -18.43 10.85
C SER A 226 -30.19 -17.76 11.70
N ARG A 227 -31.47 -18.19 11.59
CA ARG A 227 -32.60 -17.55 12.27
C ARG A 227 -33.90 -18.37 12.22
N PRO A 228 -34.82 -18.17 13.19
CA PRO A 228 -36.16 -18.76 13.17
C PRO A 228 -37.00 -18.23 12.00
N HIS A 229 -37.96 -19.03 11.56
CA HIS A 229 -38.83 -18.73 10.42
C HIS A 229 -39.97 -17.79 10.83
N LEU A 230 -40.34 -16.85 9.94
CA LEU A 230 -41.44 -15.89 10.17
C LEU A 230 -42.82 -16.54 9.97
N ASN A 231 -43.23 -17.40 10.91
CA ASN A 231 -44.55 -18.02 10.95
C ASN A 231 -45.30 -17.70 12.25
N LEU A 232 -46.56 -17.29 12.11
CA LEU A 232 -47.45 -16.94 13.22
C LEU A 232 -48.10 -18.17 13.89
N GLU A 233 -47.98 -19.39 13.36
CA GLU A 233 -48.57 -20.59 13.98
C GLU A 233 -47.88 -21.01 15.27
N ASN A 234 -46.58 -20.75 15.40
CA ASN A 234 -45.79 -21.09 16.60
C ASN A 234 -45.03 -19.88 17.17
N GLU A 235 -45.06 -18.74 16.50
CA GLU A 235 -44.41 -17.50 16.94
C GLU A 235 -45.39 -16.33 16.93
N SER A 236 -44.94 -15.19 17.45
CA SER A 236 -45.67 -13.91 17.41
C SER A 236 -45.12 -13.00 16.32
N GLY A 237 -45.92 -12.01 15.94
CA GLY A 237 -45.53 -11.05 14.93
C GLY A 237 -46.71 -10.42 14.24
N THR A 238 -46.43 -9.61 13.23
CA THR A 238 -47.44 -9.02 12.35
C THR A 238 -47.06 -9.17 10.89
N HIS A 239 -48.00 -9.66 10.09
CA HIS A 239 -47.88 -9.79 8.65
C HIS A 239 -48.88 -8.85 7.95
N PHE A 240 -48.40 -8.10 6.96
CA PHE A 240 -49.22 -7.26 6.08
C PHE A 240 -49.16 -7.78 4.65
N ILE A 241 -50.31 -8.12 4.10
CA ILE A 241 -50.44 -8.68 2.75
C ILE A 241 -51.19 -7.65 1.91
N ILE A 242 -50.52 -7.07 0.92
CA ILE A 242 -50.98 -5.91 0.16
C ILE A 242 -51.15 -6.32 -1.30
N ALA A 243 -52.37 -6.18 -1.83
CA ALA A 243 -52.67 -6.48 -3.23
C ALA A 243 -53.88 -5.66 -3.75
N PRO A 244 -53.82 -5.09 -4.97
CA PRO A 244 -52.61 -4.94 -5.79
C PRO A 244 -51.62 -3.96 -5.13
N VAL A 245 -50.34 -4.07 -5.48
CA VAL A 245 -49.33 -3.06 -5.14
C VAL A 245 -49.41 -1.92 -6.16
N ASP A 246 -49.13 -0.69 -5.73
CA ASP A 246 -49.06 0.47 -6.63
C ASP A 246 -47.90 0.31 -7.63
N ASP A 247 -48.17 0.53 -8.92
CA ASP A 247 -47.22 0.27 -10.02
C ASP A 247 -45.91 1.09 -9.86
N ILE A 248 -45.98 2.22 -9.14
CA ILE A 248 -44.82 3.07 -8.83
C ILE A 248 -43.71 2.27 -8.12
N LEU A 249 -44.02 1.23 -7.34
CA LEU A 249 -43.00 0.43 -6.66
C LEU A 249 -42.05 -0.26 -7.66
N SER A 250 -42.58 -0.77 -8.78
CA SER A 250 -41.72 -1.37 -9.82
C SER A 250 -40.74 -0.35 -10.38
N ASP A 251 -41.20 0.87 -10.66
CA ASP A 251 -40.36 1.98 -11.13
C ASP A 251 -39.30 2.40 -10.09
N GLU A 252 -39.65 2.37 -8.80
CA GLU A 252 -38.74 2.71 -7.70
C GLU A 252 -37.67 1.64 -7.43
N VAL A 253 -37.95 0.37 -7.77
CA VAL A 253 -37.00 -0.74 -7.69
C VAL A 253 -36.06 -0.76 -8.89
N GLU A 254 -36.57 -0.58 -10.12
CA GLU A 254 -35.77 -0.63 -11.34
C GLU A 254 -34.92 0.65 -11.56
N GLY A 255 -35.35 1.78 -10.98
CA GLY A 255 -34.78 3.08 -11.25
C GLY A 255 -35.22 3.60 -12.62
N PHE A 256 -35.49 4.90 -12.74
CA PHE A 256 -35.88 5.48 -14.03
C PHE A 256 -34.79 5.23 -15.07
N ASP A 257 -35.14 4.50 -16.14
CA ASP A 257 -34.33 4.16 -17.31
C ASP A 257 -33.87 5.42 -18.06
N THR A 258 -32.94 6.17 -17.47
CA THR A 258 -32.18 7.18 -18.18
C THR A 258 -31.01 6.46 -18.82
N LYS A 259 -31.15 6.20 -20.12
CA LYS A 259 -30.18 5.62 -21.08
C LYS A 259 -28.77 6.25 -21.13
N LYS A 260 -28.30 6.92 -20.06
CA LYS A 260 -26.99 7.56 -19.99
C LYS A 260 -26.18 7.31 -18.71
N ARG A 261 -26.71 6.68 -17.65
CA ARG A 261 -25.89 6.24 -16.50
C ARG A 261 -26.46 5.00 -15.84
N THR A 262 -25.86 3.85 -16.09
CA THR A 262 -26.10 2.55 -15.44
C THR A 262 -25.73 2.50 -13.95
N ASP A 263 -25.38 3.63 -13.34
CA ASP A 263 -24.55 3.67 -12.12
C ASP A 263 -25.26 4.33 -10.92
N GLN A 264 -26.56 4.64 -10.99
CA GLN A 264 -27.29 5.23 -9.87
C GLN A 264 -28.11 4.19 -9.12
N ALA A 265 -27.96 4.17 -7.79
CA ALA A 265 -28.80 3.38 -6.89
C ALA A 265 -30.28 3.74 -7.05
N SER A 266 -31.15 2.75 -6.93
CA SER A 266 -32.60 2.97 -7.00
C SER A 266 -33.08 3.81 -5.81
N ARG A 267 -34.25 4.45 -5.93
CA ARG A 267 -34.82 5.23 -4.79
C ARG A 267 -35.08 4.32 -3.60
N LEU A 268 -35.48 3.08 -3.85
CA LEU A 268 -35.69 2.08 -2.83
C LEU A 268 -34.39 1.74 -2.10
N GLU A 269 -33.32 1.45 -2.83
CA GLU A 269 -32.00 1.17 -2.26
C GLU A 269 -31.49 2.37 -1.45
N LYS A 270 -31.58 3.59 -1.98
CA LYS A 270 -31.14 4.80 -1.26
C LYS A 270 -31.86 5.01 0.08
N ALA A 271 -33.14 4.65 0.16
CA ALA A 271 -33.96 4.83 1.35
C ALA A 271 -33.82 3.69 2.37
N LEU A 272 -33.70 2.44 1.89
CA LEU A 272 -33.76 1.25 2.76
C LEU A 272 -32.39 0.59 2.99
N LEU A 273 -31.43 0.73 2.09
CA LEU A 273 -30.09 0.19 2.29
C LEU A 273 -29.39 0.93 3.44
N GLY A 274 -28.72 0.19 4.32
CA GLY A 274 -28.16 0.73 5.56
C GLY A 274 -29.23 1.21 6.55
N PHE A 275 -30.44 0.61 6.54
CA PHE A 275 -31.48 0.89 7.54
C PHE A 275 -30.95 0.75 8.97
N THR A 276 -30.14 -0.26 9.20
CA THR A 276 -29.27 -0.40 10.36
C THR A 276 -27.81 -0.26 9.95
N ASN A 277 -26.96 0.13 10.89
CA ASN A 277 -25.55 0.32 10.63
C ASN A 277 -24.80 -1.00 10.70
N THR A 278 -24.19 -1.43 9.59
CA THR A 278 -23.33 -2.64 9.50
C THR A 278 -21.87 -2.32 9.16
N MET A 279 -21.50 -1.03 9.14
CA MET A 279 -20.21 -0.56 8.63
C MET A 279 -19.01 -0.93 9.53
N TYR A 280 -19.21 -1.23 10.82
CA TYR A 280 -18.11 -1.53 11.74
C TYR A 280 -18.56 -2.45 12.88
N GLU A 281 -17.64 -3.27 13.41
CA GLU A 281 -17.94 -4.40 14.33
C GLU A 281 -18.72 -4.05 15.61
N HIS A 282 -18.67 -2.79 16.05
CA HIS A 282 -19.30 -2.34 17.29
C HIS A 282 -20.70 -1.73 17.09
N SER A 283 -21.24 -1.71 15.87
CA SER A 283 -22.59 -1.20 15.64
C SER A 283 -23.62 -2.19 16.19
N GLN A 284 -24.45 -1.74 17.15
CA GLN A 284 -25.58 -2.54 17.61
C GLN A 284 -26.62 -2.57 16.49
N VAL A 285 -26.85 -3.73 15.88
CA VAL A 285 -27.92 -3.94 14.88
C VAL A 285 -29.19 -4.32 15.63
N PRO A 286 -30.17 -3.41 15.80
CA PRO A 286 -31.35 -3.70 16.60
C PRO A 286 -32.38 -4.57 15.86
N ILE A 287 -32.35 -4.57 14.52
CA ILE A 287 -33.26 -5.32 13.66
C ILE A 287 -32.60 -5.56 12.29
N ILE A 288 -32.87 -6.72 11.68
CA ILE A 288 -32.44 -7.05 10.32
C ILE A 288 -33.63 -6.83 9.38
N ALA A 289 -33.45 -5.99 8.37
CA ALA A 289 -34.47 -5.68 7.37
C ALA A 289 -34.08 -6.26 6.01
N ARG A 290 -35.03 -6.88 5.30
CA ARG A 290 -34.81 -7.43 3.94
C ARG A 290 -35.92 -7.05 2.97
N PHE A 291 -35.55 -6.89 1.70
CA PHE A 291 -36.47 -6.60 0.61
C PHE A 291 -36.18 -7.54 -0.56
N ARG A 292 -36.97 -8.60 -0.65
CA ARG A 292 -36.88 -9.67 -1.65
C ARG A 292 -37.76 -9.33 -2.84
N ASP A 293 -37.12 -8.99 -3.94
CA ASP A 293 -37.76 -8.72 -5.23
C ASP A 293 -37.85 -10.02 -6.04
N HIS A 294 -39.08 -10.53 -6.20
CA HIS A 294 -39.36 -11.70 -7.02
C HIS A 294 -39.69 -11.24 -8.45
N THR A 295 -38.69 -11.33 -9.32
CA THR A 295 -38.75 -10.79 -10.68
C THR A 295 -39.76 -11.55 -11.54
N LEU A 296 -40.14 -10.95 -12.68
CA LEU A 296 -41.04 -11.61 -13.65
C LEU A 296 -40.45 -12.92 -14.23
N HIS A 297 -39.12 -13.07 -14.15
CA HIS A 297 -38.39 -14.27 -14.58
C HIS A 297 -38.32 -15.37 -13.51
N GLY A 298 -38.85 -15.11 -12.30
CA GLY A 298 -38.88 -16.06 -11.19
C GLY A 298 -37.61 -16.08 -10.34
N GLU A 299 -36.72 -15.10 -10.50
CA GLU A 299 -35.55 -14.92 -9.64
C GLU A 299 -35.93 -14.13 -8.38
N CYS A 300 -35.37 -14.48 -7.24
CA CYS A 300 -35.52 -13.75 -5.98
C CYS A 300 -34.22 -13.01 -5.66
N ILE A 301 -34.26 -11.68 -5.66
CA ILE A 301 -33.10 -10.81 -5.41
C ILE A 301 -33.35 -10.02 -4.13
N ASP A 302 -32.47 -10.14 -3.12
CA ASP A 302 -32.51 -9.26 -1.96
C ASP A 302 -31.84 -7.92 -2.28
N ARG A 303 -32.64 -6.87 -2.41
CA ARG A 303 -32.21 -5.53 -2.82
C ARG A 303 -31.52 -4.76 -1.70
N ILE A 304 -31.70 -5.16 -0.44
CA ILE A 304 -31.12 -4.47 0.73
C ILE A 304 -30.27 -5.39 1.60
N SER A 305 -29.76 -6.48 1.01
CA SER A 305 -28.84 -7.39 1.68
C SER A 305 -27.64 -6.65 2.27
N GLU A 306 -27.20 -7.08 3.45
CA GLU A 306 -26.03 -6.52 4.16
C GLU A 306 -24.76 -6.59 3.31
N SER A 307 -24.64 -7.60 2.43
CA SER A 307 -23.53 -7.73 1.49
C SER A 307 -23.46 -6.62 0.43
N VAL A 308 -24.60 -5.98 0.13
CA VAL A 308 -24.68 -4.87 -0.83
C VAL A 308 -24.26 -3.55 -0.17
N PHE A 309 -24.45 -3.44 1.15
CA PHE A 309 -24.02 -2.28 1.93
C PHE A 309 -22.54 -2.41 2.37
N PHE A 310 -21.97 -1.34 2.94
CA PHE A 310 -20.56 -1.32 3.35
C PHE A 310 -20.29 -2.29 4.51
N THR A 311 -19.19 -3.04 4.42
CA THR A 311 -18.78 -4.03 5.44
C THR A 311 -17.67 -3.50 6.37
N PRO A 312 -17.45 -4.11 7.55
CA PRO A 312 -16.36 -3.74 8.44
C PRO A 312 -14.96 -3.87 7.80
N GLU A 313 -14.77 -4.89 6.97
CA GLU A 313 -13.53 -5.08 6.22
C GLU A 313 -13.28 -3.93 5.24
N GLU A 314 -14.29 -3.58 4.45
CA GLU A 314 -14.25 -2.44 3.52
C GLU A 314 -14.03 -1.10 4.24
N PHE A 315 -14.64 -0.93 5.41
CA PHE A 315 -14.42 0.24 6.24
C PHE A 315 -12.96 0.32 6.69
N SER A 316 -12.37 -0.79 7.16
CA SER A 316 -11.01 -0.82 7.71
C SER A 316 -9.90 -0.50 6.69
N ILE A 317 -10.08 -0.89 5.43
CA ILE A 317 -9.08 -0.74 4.37
C ILE A 317 -9.07 0.64 3.70
N ALA A 318 -10.07 1.50 3.98
CA ALA A 318 -10.19 2.82 3.38
C ALA A 318 -8.92 3.68 3.58
N ASP A 319 -8.71 4.66 2.70
CA ASP A 319 -7.49 5.47 2.69
C ASP A 319 -7.33 6.30 3.98
N HIS A 320 -8.44 6.83 4.50
CA HIS A 320 -8.47 7.64 5.72
C HIS A 320 -9.64 7.29 6.63
N HIS A 321 -9.43 7.43 7.94
CA HIS A 321 -10.44 7.22 8.98
C HIS A 321 -10.50 8.39 9.94
N PHE A 322 -11.71 8.73 10.38
CA PHE A 322 -11.98 9.74 11.40
C PHE A 322 -12.93 9.12 12.41
N ASN A 323 -12.45 8.88 13.63
CA ASN A 323 -13.22 8.28 14.71
C ASN A 323 -13.13 9.19 15.93
N GLY A 324 -14.26 9.60 16.49
CA GLY A 324 -14.27 10.37 17.72
C GLY A 324 -15.67 10.69 18.21
N ASN A 325 -15.72 11.41 19.32
CA ASN A 325 -16.95 11.90 19.92
C ASN A 325 -16.98 13.43 19.94
N PHE A 326 -18.19 13.98 19.89
CA PHE A 326 -18.47 15.37 20.18
C PHE A 326 -19.05 15.43 21.59
N ASN A 327 -18.38 16.16 22.46
CA ASN A 327 -18.79 16.30 23.86
C ASN A 327 -19.99 17.26 24.02
N GLU A 328 -20.43 17.47 25.26
CA GLU A 328 -21.57 18.34 25.62
C GLU A 328 -21.38 19.82 25.23
N PHE A 329 -20.15 20.23 24.89
CA PHE A 329 -19.82 21.58 24.43
C PHE A 329 -19.66 21.66 22.90
N GLY A 330 -19.84 20.55 22.19
CA GLY A 330 -19.67 20.46 20.74
C GLY A 330 -18.21 20.40 20.27
N GLN A 331 -17.27 20.07 21.16
CA GLN A 331 -15.86 19.88 20.80
C GLN A 331 -15.63 18.42 20.38
N PHE A 332 -14.88 18.22 19.31
CA PHE A 332 -14.52 16.89 18.83
C PHE A 332 -13.27 16.40 19.56
N GLU A 333 -13.30 15.17 20.08
CA GLU A 333 -12.16 14.44 20.62
C GLU A 333 -12.09 13.07 19.95
N GLY A 334 -10.96 12.74 19.33
CA GLY A 334 -10.85 11.49 18.58
C GLY A 334 -9.52 11.23 17.91
N THR A 335 -9.46 10.16 17.13
CA THR A 335 -8.32 9.77 16.30
C THR A 335 -8.61 9.97 14.82
N ILE A 336 -7.61 10.47 14.10
CA ILE A 336 -7.60 10.57 12.65
C ILE A 336 -6.47 9.70 12.13
N LYS A 337 -6.80 8.81 11.20
CA LYS A 337 -5.85 7.96 10.49
C LYS A 337 -5.75 8.42 9.05
N ILE A 338 -4.59 8.92 8.63
CA ILE A 338 -4.35 9.34 7.24
C ILE A 338 -3.32 8.41 6.64
N TYR A 339 -3.72 7.61 5.65
CA TYR A 339 -2.83 6.65 4.99
C TYR A 339 -2.14 5.69 5.97
N GLY A 340 -2.79 5.32 7.07
CA GLY A 340 -2.21 4.43 8.08
C GLY A 340 -1.59 5.13 9.29
N GLU A 341 -1.22 6.41 9.19
CA GLU A 341 -0.68 7.17 10.33
C GLU A 341 -1.81 7.70 11.20
N GLU A 342 -1.83 7.30 12.47
CA GLU A 342 -2.86 7.67 13.44
C GLU A 342 -2.39 8.84 14.33
N LYS A 343 -3.26 9.84 14.48
CA LYS A 343 -3.03 11.02 15.33
C LYS A 343 -4.30 11.33 16.13
N SER A 344 -4.15 11.51 17.45
CA SER A 344 -5.22 12.00 18.31
C SER A 344 -5.31 13.52 18.22
N ILE A 345 -6.52 14.04 18.06
CA ILE A 345 -6.77 15.48 17.92
C ILE A 345 -7.98 15.93 18.73
N VAL A 346 -8.01 17.23 18.99
CA VAL A 346 -9.17 17.92 19.56
C VAL A 346 -9.52 19.10 18.67
N VAL A 347 -10.74 19.16 18.15
CA VAL A 347 -11.23 20.29 17.34
C VAL A 347 -12.21 21.11 18.16
N PRO A 348 -11.83 22.34 18.57
CA PRO A 348 -12.73 23.20 19.33
C PRO A 348 -13.80 23.83 18.43
N TRP A 349 -14.99 24.05 19.00
CA TRP A 349 -16.04 24.86 18.38
C TRP A 349 -16.28 26.14 19.20
N ALA A 350 -15.70 27.25 18.76
CA ALA A 350 -15.65 28.49 19.54
C ALA A 350 -16.97 29.28 19.58
N GLU A 351 -17.92 29.02 18.66
CA GLU A 351 -19.12 29.84 18.52
C GLU A 351 -20.08 29.77 19.73
N ASN A 352 -19.99 28.74 20.57
CA ASN A 352 -20.92 28.55 21.69
C ASN A 352 -20.40 29.02 23.06
N ASN A 353 -19.22 29.67 23.13
CA ASN A 353 -18.63 30.22 24.36
C ASN A 353 -18.64 29.24 25.56
N ASN A 354 -18.30 27.96 25.33
CA ASN A 354 -18.29 26.88 26.34
C ASN A 354 -19.63 26.64 27.07
N LYS A 355 -20.76 26.96 26.45
CA LYS A 355 -22.07 26.51 26.93
C LYS A 355 -22.40 25.13 26.40
N GLU A 356 -23.23 24.41 27.14
CA GLU A 356 -23.78 23.14 26.67
C GLU A 356 -24.59 23.34 25.37
N VAL A 357 -24.43 22.40 24.44
CA VAL A 357 -25.14 22.42 23.16
C VAL A 357 -26.49 21.73 23.31
N LEU A 358 -27.53 22.33 22.74
CA LEU A 358 -28.88 21.75 22.80
C LEU A 358 -28.99 20.47 21.96
N CYS A 359 -28.09 20.25 21.00
CA CYS A 359 -28.06 18.99 20.26
C CYS A 359 -27.57 17.81 21.11
N GLY A 360 -26.93 18.03 22.26
CA GLY A 360 -26.29 17.00 23.07
C GLY A 360 -25.00 16.43 22.43
N PRO A 361 -24.28 15.55 23.16
CA PRO A 361 -23.10 14.85 22.66
C PRO A 361 -23.47 13.78 21.62
N PHE A 362 -22.54 13.44 20.72
CA PHE A 362 -22.75 12.43 19.67
C PHE A 362 -21.44 11.86 19.12
N ASN A 363 -21.46 10.68 18.51
CA ASN A 363 -20.26 10.05 17.96
C ASN A 363 -20.18 10.20 16.43
N LEU A 364 -18.95 10.18 15.90
CA LEU A 364 -18.66 10.21 14.47
C LEU A 364 -17.64 9.11 14.12
N ASN A 365 -18.04 8.25 13.19
CA ASN A 365 -17.16 7.25 12.57
C ASN A 365 -17.23 7.40 11.06
N LEU A 366 -16.12 7.78 10.43
CA LEU A 366 -16.07 8.10 9.01
C LEU A 366 -14.85 7.47 8.34
N ALA A 367 -15.09 6.80 7.21
CA ALA A 367 -14.06 6.37 6.29
C ALA A 367 -14.10 7.23 5.02
N TYR A 368 -12.93 7.42 4.40
CA TYR A 368 -12.79 8.19 3.17
C TYR A 368 -11.87 7.46 2.19
N ILE A 369 -12.26 7.45 0.92
CA ILE A 369 -11.47 6.89 -0.19
C ILE A 369 -11.14 7.96 -1.21
N HIS A 370 -9.96 7.89 -1.83
CA HIS A 370 -9.60 8.83 -2.86
C HIS A 370 -10.41 8.63 -4.14
N GLY A 371 -10.89 9.74 -4.72
CA GLY A 371 -11.64 9.71 -5.98
C GLY A 371 -10.81 9.39 -7.23
N THR A 372 -9.48 9.34 -7.12
CA THR A 372 -8.60 8.91 -8.21
C THR A 372 -7.62 7.87 -7.72
N GLN A 373 -7.48 6.78 -8.47
CA GLN A 373 -6.62 5.64 -8.14
C GLN A 373 -5.17 6.03 -7.85
N ARG A 374 -4.62 7.00 -8.58
CA ARG A 374 -3.24 7.50 -8.37
C ARG A 374 -2.96 8.10 -6.99
N ASP A 375 -4.01 8.49 -6.28
CA ASP A 375 -3.95 9.10 -4.95
C ASP A 375 -4.29 8.07 -3.85
N SER A 376 -4.78 6.87 -4.20
CA SER A 376 -5.19 5.84 -3.23
C SER A 376 -4.06 4.85 -2.95
N LYS A 377 -4.03 4.28 -1.75
CA LYS A 377 -3.17 3.13 -1.41
C LYS A 377 -3.78 1.79 -1.81
N LEU A 378 -5.06 1.78 -2.18
CA LEU A 378 -5.80 0.58 -2.54
C LEU A 378 -5.31 0.01 -3.88
N SER A 379 -5.40 -1.31 -4.01
CA SER A 379 -5.14 -1.98 -5.29
C SER A 379 -6.15 -1.52 -6.36
N PRO A 380 -5.82 -1.62 -7.66
CA PRO A 380 -6.72 -1.21 -8.74
C PRO A 380 -8.13 -1.81 -8.67
N GLU A 381 -8.21 -3.09 -8.30
CA GLU A 381 -9.45 -3.87 -8.24
C GLU A 381 -10.31 -3.42 -7.05
N ILE A 382 -9.74 -3.45 -5.85
CA ILE A 382 -10.42 -3.04 -4.61
C ILE A 382 -10.85 -1.57 -4.68
N TRP A 383 -9.99 -0.70 -5.22
CA TRP A 383 -10.30 0.72 -5.40
C TRP A 383 -11.50 0.92 -6.32
N GLN A 384 -11.58 0.17 -7.43
CA GLN A 384 -12.67 0.29 -8.39
C GLN A 384 -13.99 -0.17 -7.78
N ASP A 385 -13.99 -1.29 -7.07
CA ASP A 385 -15.18 -1.83 -6.39
C ASP A 385 -15.71 -0.86 -5.32
N LEU A 386 -14.83 -0.37 -4.44
CA LEU A 386 -15.19 0.63 -3.42
C LEU A 386 -15.62 1.96 -4.02
N ARG A 387 -15.00 2.38 -5.12
CA ARG A 387 -15.39 3.60 -5.83
C ARG A 387 -16.79 3.48 -6.41
N ASP A 388 -17.12 2.37 -7.05
CA ASP A 388 -18.44 2.16 -7.64
C ASP A 388 -19.51 2.05 -6.54
N LYS A 389 -19.17 1.43 -5.40
CA LYS A 389 -20.02 1.36 -4.21
C LYS A 389 -20.25 2.74 -3.58
N THR A 390 -19.21 3.55 -3.43
CA THR A 390 -19.32 4.93 -2.89
C THR A 390 -19.96 5.93 -3.85
N ASP A 391 -19.87 5.72 -5.17
CA ASP A 391 -20.61 6.52 -6.15
C ASP A 391 -22.13 6.26 -6.03
N LYS A 392 -22.54 5.04 -5.62
CA LYS A 392 -23.94 4.66 -5.40
C LYS A 392 -24.47 5.01 -4.01
N PHE A 393 -23.72 4.66 -2.97
CA PHE A 393 -24.15 4.65 -1.57
C PHE A 393 -23.25 5.49 -0.65
N GLY A 394 -22.25 6.18 -1.17
CA GLY A 394 -21.40 7.05 -0.37
C GLY A 394 -22.21 8.19 0.24
N GLY A 395 -21.92 8.52 1.49
CA GLY A 395 -22.62 9.56 2.23
C GLY A 395 -22.28 9.55 3.70
N LEU A 396 -22.77 10.59 4.40
CA LEU A 396 -22.71 10.66 5.86
C LEU A 396 -24.09 10.30 6.42
N TYR A 397 -24.17 9.13 7.01
CA TYR A 397 -25.38 8.58 7.59
C TYR A 397 -25.61 9.15 8.99
N ILE A 398 -26.86 9.30 9.39
CA ILE A 398 -27.22 9.62 10.77
C ILE A 398 -28.08 8.48 11.30
N TYR A 399 -27.61 7.83 12.36
CA TYR A 399 -28.34 6.80 13.08
C TYR A 399 -28.78 7.36 14.43
N ARG A 400 -30.03 7.10 14.80
CA ARG A 400 -30.54 7.36 16.14
C ARG A 400 -30.94 6.03 16.77
N ASP A 401 -30.29 5.68 17.87
CA ASP A 401 -30.51 4.40 18.58
C ASP A 401 -30.37 3.17 17.64
N GLY A 402 -29.42 3.24 16.68
CA GLY A 402 -29.14 2.15 15.72
C GLY A 402 -30.01 2.14 14.46
N ILE A 403 -31.01 3.03 14.34
CA ILE A 403 -31.89 3.14 13.17
C ILE A 403 -31.56 4.40 12.35
N ARG A 404 -31.49 4.24 11.02
CA ARG A 404 -31.18 5.34 10.10
C ARG A 404 -32.29 6.40 10.07
N ILE A 405 -31.89 7.66 10.12
CA ILE A 405 -32.77 8.82 9.87
C ILE A 405 -32.61 9.26 8.41
N LEU A 406 -33.67 9.13 7.61
CA LEU A 406 -33.71 9.68 6.26
C LEU A 406 -33.82 11.22 6.29
N PRO A 407 -33.32 11.95 5.29
CA PRO A 407 -32.60 11.48 4.09
C PRO A 407 -31.07 11.39 4.28
N TYR A 408 -30.56 11.43 5.52
CA TYR A 408 -29.11 11.43 5.76
C TYR A 408 -28.48 10.12 5.28
N GLY A 409 -27.32 10.23 4.62
CA GLY A 409 -26.66 9.14 3.89
C GLY A 409 -26.88 9.18 2.36
N ASP A 410 -27.87 9.92 1.85
CA ASP A 410 -27.98 10.14 0.40
C ASP A 410 -27.00 11.23 -0.07
N SER A 411 -26.10 10.90 -1.01
CA SER A 411 -25.13 11.85 -1.58
C SER A 411 -25.76 13.04 -2.30
N ASP A 412 -27.03 12.95 -2.69
CA ASP A 412 -27.75 14.07 -3.32
C ASP A 412 -28.25 15.11 -2.29
N PHE A 413 -28.26 14.77 -0.99
CA PHE A 413 -28.71 15.65 0.08
C PHE A 413 -27.54 16.35 0.80
N ASP A 414 -27.10 17.49 0.25
CA ASP A 414 -25.97 18.27 0.77
C ASP A 414 -26.32 19.14 2.01
N PHE A 415 -26.68 18.49 3.12
CA PHE A 415 -27.14 19.20 4.32
C PHE A 415 -26.04 19.98 5.04
N LEU A 416 -24.77 19.60 4.88
CA LEU A 416 -23.60 20.30 5.44
C LEU A 416 -22.90 21.22 4.43
N ARG A 417 -23.43 21.41 3.21
CA ARG A 417 -22.82 22.24 2.16
C ARG A 417 -21.40 21.79 1.79
N ILE A 418 -21.08 20.50 1.89
CA ILE A 418 -19.77 19.92 1.56
C ILE A 418 -19.55 20.02 0.05
N GLU A 419 -20.49 19.54 -0.76
CA GLU A 419 -20.38 19.58 -2.22
C GLU A 419 -20.42 21.02 -2.74
N GLN A 420 -21.29 21.86 -2.14
CA GLN A 420 -21.34 23.29 -2.46
C GLN A 420 -19.99 23.98 -2.22
N ARG A 421 -19.31 23.74 -1.08
CA ARG A 421 -17.99 24.35 -0.80
C ARG A 421 -16.89 23.78 -1.69
N ARG A 422 -16.89 22.46 -1.92
CA ARG A 422 -15.96 21.77 -2.81
C ARG A 422 -16.00 22.34 -4.23
N SER A 423 -17.19 22.69 -4.73
CA SER A 423 -17.35 23.33 -6.04
C SER A 423 -16.64 24.69 -6.18
N LYS A 424 -16.42 25.40 -5.06
CA LYS A 424 -15.71 26.69 -5.05
C LYS A 424 -14.19 26.49 -5.08
N SER A 425 -13.68 25.57 -4.28
CA SER A 425 -12.24 25.28 -4.20
C SER A 425 -11.99 23.85 -3.77
N LEU A 426 -11.50 23.02 -4.70
CA LEU A 426 -11.08 21.64 -4.42
C LEU A 426 -9.83 21.55 -3.52
N LYS A 427 -9.03 22.63 -3.46
CA LYS A 427 -7.81 22.67 -2.64
C LYS A 427 -8.11 23.00 -1.18
N GLU A 428 -9.11 23.84 -0.93
CA GLU A 428 -9.48 24.24 0.43
C GLU A 428 -10.50 23.28 1.06
N TYR A 429 -11.34 22.65 0.24
CA TYR A 429 -12.40 21.75 0.71
C TYR A 429 -12.21 20.36 0.12
N PHE A 430 -11.64 19.47 0.94
CA PHE A 430 -11.19 18.13 0.51
C PHE A 430 -12.32 17.10 0.38
N PHE A 431 -13.32 17.13 1.27
CA PHE A 431 -14.33 16.07 1.40
C PHE A 431 -15.37 16.07 0.26
N SER A 432 -15.99 14.91 0.03
CA SER A 432 -17.15 14.70 -0.88
C SER A 432 -17.98 13.53 -0.38
N TYR A 433 -19.31 13.65 -0.47
CA TYR A 433 -20.23 12.58 -0.05
C TYR A 433 -20.03 11.31 -0.87
N ARG A 434 -19.69 11.43 -2.15
CA ARG A 434 -19.42 10.27 -3.03
C ARG A 434 -18.09 9.57 -2.77
N ARG A 435 -17.32 10.06 -1.80
CA ARG A 435 -15.99 9.55 -1.45
C ARG A 435 -15.85 9.21 0.03
N MET A 436 -16.88 9.51 0.80
CA MET A 436 -16.93 9.20 2.23
C MET A 436 -18.07 8.23 2.49
N PHE A 437 -17.90 7.37 3.47
CA PHE A 437 -18.96 6.54 4.01
C PHE A 437 -18.72 6.38 5.50
N GLY A 438 -19.77 6.61 6.27
CA GLY A 438 -19.66 6.69 7.71
C GLY A 438 -20.94 7.17 8.36
N ALA A 439 -20.95 7.16 9.68
CA ALA A 439 -22.13 7.37 10.48
C ALA A 439 -21.86 8.38 11.60
N ILE A 440 -22.88 9.22 11.84
CA ILE A 440 -23.07 9.93 13.09
C ILE A 440 -24.05 9.12 13.93
N GLU A 441 -23.67 8.80 15.16
CA GLU A 441 -24.52 8.07 16.08
C GLU A 441 -25.09 9.00 17.15
N LEU A 442 -26.42 9.03 17.19
CA LEU A 442 -27.25 9.78 18.13
C LEU A 442 -28.01 8.79 19.01
N THR A 443 -28.42 9.27 20.18
CA THR A 443 -29.34 8.54 21.06
C THR A 443 -30.51 9.44 21.46
N LYS A 444 -31.68 8.87 21.67
CA LYS A 444 -32.83 9.65 22.14
C LYS A 444 -32.65 10.22 23.55
N GLU A 445 -31.86 9.54 24.38
CA GLU A 445 -31.53 9.94 25.75
C GLU A 445 -30.73 11.26 25.79
N PHE A 446 -29.62 11.33 25.03
CA PHE A 446 -28.74 12.50 25.05
C PHE A 446 -29.13 13.58 24.03
N ASN A 447 -29.85 13.24 22.96
CA ASN A 447 -30.18 14.17 21.87
C ASN A 447 -31.70 14.44 21.76
N CYS A 448 -32.39 14.60 22.90
CA CYS A 448 -33.85 14.71 22.96
C CYS A 448 -34.43 15.95 22.24
N GLU A 449 -33.68 17.06 22.18
CA GLU A 449 -34.09 18.29 21.49
C GLU A 449 -33.99 18.20 19.95
N LEU A 450 -33.33 17.16 19.40
CA LEU A 450 -33.39 16.86 17.97
C LEU A 450 -34.73 16.18 17.64
N LYS A 451 -35.69 16.99 17.22
CA LYS A 451 -37.06 16.55 16.87
C LYS A 451 -37.15 16.24 15.38
N GLU A 452 -37.68 15.07 15.04
CA GLU A 452 -37.89 14.65 13.65
C GLU A 452 -39.09 15.36 13.02
N LYS A 453 -39.03 15.61 11.71
CA LYS A 453 -40.13 16.26 10.98
C LYS A 453 -41.36 15.36 10.91
N ALA A 454 -42.54 15.97 10.76
CA ALA A 454 -43.79 15.24 10.59
C ALA A 454 -43.83 14.37 9.32
N GLY A 455 -43.23 14.85 8.22
CA GLY A 455 -43.04 14.08 6.98
C GLY A 455 -41.91 13.04 7.06
N ARG A 456 -41.29 12.88 8.24
CA ARG A 456 -40.29 11.85 8.58
C ARG A 456 -39.03 11.82 7.70
N GLU A 457 -38.77 12.93 7.04
CA GLU A 457 -37.53 13.25 6.34
C GLU A 457 -36.76 14.36 7.08
N GLY A 458 -35.80 13.94 7.89
CA GLY A 458 -34.86 14.79 8.60
C GLY A 458 -35.41 15.41 9.87
N PHE A 459 -34.61 16.30 10.46
CA PHE A 459 -34.95 17.01 11.69
C PHE A 459 -35.67 18.34 11.43
N ILE A 460 -36.54 18.75 12.35
CA ILE A 460 -37.14 20.08 12.40
C ILE A 460 -36.01 21.12 12.52
N GLU A 461 -36.10 22.22 11.75
CA GLU A 461 -35.10 23.29 11.78
C GLU A 461 -35.19 24.16 13.04
N ASN A 462 -34.89 23.55 14.19
CA ASN A 462 -34.79 24.21 15.48
C ASN A 462 -33.33 24.60 15.80
N LYS A 463 -33.12 25.20 16.97
CA LYS A 463 -31.78 25.62 17.41
C LYS A 463 -30.82 24.44 17.56
N ALA A 464 -31.29 23.31 18.11
CA ALA A 464 -30.48 22.10 18.25
C ALA A 464 -29.96 21.58 16.90
N TYR A 465 -30.82 21.47 15.89
CA TYR A 465 -30.40 21.04 14.55
C TYR A 465 -29.40 22.00 13.89
N LYS A 466 -29.59 23.32 14.08
CA LYS A 466 -28.63 24.33 13.59
C LYS A 466 -27.26 24.20 14.26
N GLN A 467 -27.22 23.88 15.56
CA GLN A 467 -25.98 23.62 16.30
C GLN A 467 -25.28 22.36 15.77
N LEU A 468 -26.01 21.25 15.63
CA LEU A 468 -25.47 20.00 15.06
C LEU A 468 -24.80 20.25 13.71
N LYS A 469 -25.50 20.97 12.81
CA LYS A 469 -24.97 21.34 11.51
C LYS A 469 -23.73 22.22 11.60
N ALA A 470 -23.73 23.26 12.44
CA ALA A 470 -22.60 24.17 12.60
C ALA A 470 -21.34 23.46 13.14
N ILE A 471 -21.51 22.57 14.13
CA ILE A 471 -20.44 21.75 14.71
C ILE A 471 -19.80 20.86 13.65
N LEU A 472 -20.61 20.13 12.88
CA LEU A 472 -20.14 19.25 11.82
C LEU A 472 -19.47 20.03 10.68
N GLU A 473 -20.05 21.17 10.26
CA GLU A 473 -19.43 22.04 9.26
C GLU A 473 -18.06 22.54 9.73
N ASN A 474 -17.94 22.99 10.99
CA ASN A 474 -16.68 23.42 11.59
C ASN A 474 -15.65 22.28 11.60
N PHE A 475 -16.06 21.07 11.99
CA PHE A 475 -15.18 19.90 11.98
C PHE A 475 -14.61 19.63 10.58
N PHE A 476 -15.46 19.46 9.56
CA PHE A 476 -14.99 19.14 8.20
C PHE A 476 -14.11 20.24 7.60
N ILE A 477 -14.40 21.51 7.89
CA ILE A 477 -13.58 22.64 7.42
C ILE A 477 -12.21 22.64 8.12
N SER A 478 -12.18 22.44 9.44
CA SER A 478 -10.94 22.44 10.22
C SER A 478 -10.03 21.29 9.80
N ILE A 479 -10.57 20.08 9.69
CA ILE A 479 -9.80 18.90 9.25
C ILE A 479 -9.27 19.06 7.82
N ALA A 480 -10.08 19.60 6.91
CA ALA A 480 -9.63 19.89 5.55
C ALA A 480 -8.44 20.89 5.54
N SER A 481 -8.51 21.92 6.37
CA SER A 481 -7.44 22.92 6.51
C SER A 481 -6.18 22.36 7.15
N ASP A 482 -6.31 21.54 8.20
CA ASP A 482 -5.17 21.11 8.99
C ASP A 482 -4.39 19.98 8.32
N PHE A 483 -5.08 19.05 7.64
CA PHE A 483 -4.45 17.82 7.14
C PHE A 483 -4.33 17.73 5.61
N PHE A 484 -5.19 18.45 4.87
CA PHE A 484 -5.29 18.29 3.41
C PHE A 484 -4.90 19.56 2.64
N ASN A 485 -4.57 20.65 3.34
CA ASN A 485 -4.13 21.91 2.73
C ASN A 485 -2.59 22.03 2.75
N ASP A 486 -2.01 22.40 1.62
CA ASP A 486 -0.56 22.48 1.39
C ASP A 486 0.19 23.45 2.32
N LYS A 487 -0.52 24.30 3.08
CA LYS A 487 0.06 25.32 3.97
C LYS A 487 0.28 24.84 5.41
N SER A 488 -0.30 23.71 5.80
CA SER A 488 -0.23 23.20 7.18
C SER A 488 0.97 22.28 7.38
N GLU A 489 1.67 22.41 8.51
CA GLU A 489 2.75 21.48 8.89
C GLU A 489 2.24 20.04 9.06
N LEU A 490 0.98 19.86 9.48
CA LEU A 490 0.36 18.54 9.66
C LEU A 490 0.03 17.85 8.32
N ALA A 491 0.00 18.59 7.21
CA ALA A 491 -0.26 18.06 5.87
C ALA A 491 1.00 17.47 5.19
N ALA A 492 2.19 17.63 5.77
CA ALA A 492 3.45 17.16 5.17
C ALA A 492 3.42 15.66 4.84
N THR A 493 2.98 14.82 5.80
CA THR A 493 2.81 13.37 5.61
C THR A 493 1.88 13.07 4.42
N PHE A 494 0.74 13.77 4.34
CA PHE A 494 -0.25 13.57 3.31
C PHE A 494 0.33 13.88 1.92
N ILE A 495 1.01 15.02 1.79
CA ILE A 495 1.61 15.47 0.53
C ILE A 495 2.69 14.50 0.07
N GLU A 496 3.59 14.09 0.97
CA GLU A 496 4.69 13.17 0.64
C GLU A 496 4.16 11.79 0.21
N THR A 497 3.23 11.23 1.00
CA THR A 497 2.65 9.92 0.72
C THR A 497 1.88 9.92 -0.59
N ARG A 498 1.07 10.96 -0.83
CA ARG A 498 0.33 11.13 -2.09
C ARG A 498 1.27 11.26 -3.28
N ALA A 499 2.35 12.03 -3.16
CA ALA A 499 3.33 12.17 -4.23
C ALA A 499 4.04 10.84 -4.53
N ARG A 500 4.33 10.02 -3.52
CA ARG A 500 4.88 8.68 -3.70
C ARG A 500 3.92 7.77 -4.48
N GLN A 501 2.64 7.72 -4.10
CA GLN A 501 1.63 6.90 -4.76
C GLN A 501 1.41 7.32 -6.23
N GLN A 502 1.39 8.63 -6.51
CA GLN A 502 1.30 9.12 -7.89
C GLN A 502 2.48 8.66 -8.75
N ARG A 503 3.71 8.67 -8.22
CA ARG A 503 4.90 8.19 -8.94
C ARG A 503 4.80 6.69 -9.22
N GLU A 504 4.40 5.88 -8.24
CA GLU A 504 4.21 4.43 -8.39
C GLU A 504 3.16 4.12 -9.46
N TYR A 505 2.01 4.80 -9.43
CA TYR A 505 0.95 4.66 -10.42
C TYR A 505 1.44 5.02 -11.84
N GLU A 506 2.17 6.13 -11.99
CA GLU A 506 2.73 6.51 -13.30
C GLU A 506 3.73 5.48 -13.83
N LEU A 507 4.55 4.90 -12.96
CA LEU A 507 5.48 3.83 -13.34
C LEU A 507 4.75 2.58 -13.80
N LEU A 508 3.71 2.15 -13.08
CA LEU A 508 2.86 1.02 -13.46
C LEU A 508 2.18 1.26 -14.82
N LYS A 509 1.58 2.44 -15.02
CA LYS A 509 0.93 2.80 -16.28
C LYS A 509 1.90 2.86 -17.45
N LYS A 510 3.13 3.36 -17.25
CA LYS A 510 4.19 3.32 -18.26
C LYS A 510 4.56 1.88 -18.62
N ARG A 511 4.69 0.99 -17.65
CA ARG A 511 4.97 -0.45 -17.88
C ARG A 511 3.86 -1.12 -18.69
N GLU A 512 2.59 -0.89 -18.36
CA GLU A 512 1.47 -1.45 -19.11
C GLU A 512 1.38 -0.90 -20.54
N LYS A 513 1.61 0.41 -20.73
CA LYS A 513 1.68 1.01 -22.06
C LYS A 513 2.79 0.38 -22.91
N LEU A 514 3.97 0.15 -22.32
CA LEU A 514 5.06 -0.54 -23.02
C LEU A 514 4.70 -1.99 -23.38
N LYS A 515 4.09 -2.75 -22.46
CA LYS A 515 3.61 -4.12 -22.74
C LYS A 515 2.60 -4.15 -23.88
N THR A 516 1.62 -3.24 -23.86
CA THR A 516 0.57 -3.16 -24.90
C THR A 516 1.13 -2.71 -26.24
N THR A 517 2.05 -1.74 -26.29
CA THR A 517 2.72 -1.32 -27.53
C THR A 517 3.57 -2.45 -28.11
N LYS A 518 4.37 -3.14 -27.29
CA LYS A 518 5.17 -4.29 -27.76
C LYS A 518 4.26 -5.41 -28.31
N ARG A 519 3.13 -5.69 -27.66
CA ARG A 519 2.14 -6.67 -28.14
C ARG A 519 1.55 -6.28 -29.50
N LYS A 520 1.15 -5.01 -29.67
CA LYS A 520 0.64 -4.49 -30.96
C LYS A 520 1.68 -4.58 -32.08
N ASN A 521 2.93 -4.27 -31.79
CA ASN A 521 4.01 -4.36 -32.78
C ASN A 521 4.26 -5.82 -33.21
N PHE A 522 4.21 -6.75 -32.27
CA PHE A 522 4.32 -8.18 -32.54
C PHE A 522 3.15 -8.71 -33.38
N GLU A 523 1.92 -8.33 -33.03
CA GLU A 523 0.71 -8.65 -33.79
C GLU A 523 0.78 -8.09 -35.23
N ALA A 524 1.23 -6.84 -35.39
CA ALA A 524 1.42 -6.23 -36.71
C ALA A 524 2.49 -6.96 -37.55
N ALA A 525 3.58 -7.42 -36.91
CA ALA A 525 4.62 -8.20 -37.59
C ALA A 525 4.10 -9.55 -38.10
N LEU A 526 3.35 -10.27 -37.26
CA LEU A 526 2.70 -11.53 -37.65
C LEU A 526 1.70 -11.32 -38.79
N ASN A 527 0.83 -10.32 -38.67
CA ASN A 527 -0.13 -9.98 -39.74
C ASN A 527 0.58 -9.61 -41.05
N LYS A 528 1.71 -8.88 -40.99
CA LYS A 528 2.52 -8.56 -42.17
C LYS A 528 3.15 -9.81 -42.81
N PHE A 529 3.54 -10.80 -42.00
CA PHE A 529 4.04 -12.07 -42.53
C PHE A 529 2.93 -12.87 -43.21
N PHE A 530 1.78 -13.05 -42.55
CA PHE A 530 0.67 -13.82 -43.12
C PHE A 530 0.08 -13.16 -44.37
N THR A 531 -0.02 -11.82 -44.41
CA THR A 531 -0.42 -11.11 -45.64
C THR A 531 0.56 -11.35 -46.80
N LYS A 532 1.87 -11.29 -46.56
CA LYS A 532 2.88 -11.64 -47.59
C LYS A 532 2.80 -13.10 -48.04
N LEU A 533 2.43 -14.01 -47.12
CA LEU A 533 2.26 -15.43 -47.40
C LEU A 533 1.01 -15.67 -48.27
N ASP A 534 -0.13 -15.08 -47.90
CA ASP A 534 -1.41 -15.20 -48.61
C ASP A 534 -1.36 -14.57 -50.02
N GLU A 535 -0.62 -13.46 -50.17
CA GLU A 535 -0.38 -12.81 -51.46
C GLU A 535 0.62 -13.58 -52.35
N GLY A 536 1.22 -14.68 -51.86
CA GLY A 536 2.22 -15.47 -52.60
C GLY A 536 3.52 -14.71 -52.91
N LYS A 537 3.77 -13.58 -52.23
CA LYS A 537 4.97 -12.75 -52.47
C LYS A 537 6.26 -13.44 -52.04
N LEU A 538 6.20 -14.26 -51.00
CA LEU A 538 7.35 -15.01 -50.50
C LEU A 538 7.75 -16.14 -51.47
N ASP A 539 6.78 -16.94 -51.93
CA ASP A 539 7.04 -18.00 -52.92
C ASP A 539 7.46 -17.42 -54.28
N SER A 540 6.87 -16.31 -54.74
CA SER A 540 7.27 -15.66 -55.99
C SER A 540 8.67 -15.07 -55.93
N SER A 541 9.10 -14.53 -54.78
CA SER A 541 10.47 -14.05 -54.58
C SER A 541 11.49 -15.20 -54.59
N ILE A 542 11.15 -16.35 -53.98
CA ILE A 542 11.97 -17.57 -54.05
C ILE A 542 12.10 -18.06 -55.49
N LEU A 543 11.00 -18.07 -56.25
CA LEU A 543 10.99 -18.47 -57.66
C LEU A 543 11.80 -17.50 -58.54
N GLN A 544 11.72 -16.19 -58.28
CA GLN A 544 12.49 -15.18 -59.01
C GLN A 544 14.00 -15.37 -58.79
N SER A 545 14.42 -15.61 -57.55
CA SER A 545 15.83 -15.91 -57.24
C SER A 545 16.27 -17.24 -57.84
N ASN A 546 15.41 -18.26 -57.89
CA ASN A 546 15.70 -19.52 -58.57
C ASN A 546 15.86 -19.34 -60.09
N ASN A 547 14.96 -18.58 -60.74
CA ASN A 547 15.06 -18.30 -62.18
C ASN A 547 16.32 -17.49 -62.52
N LYS A 548 16.79 -16.60 -61.64
CA LYS A 548 18.10 -15.94 -61.81
C LYS A 548 19.25 -16.94 -61.80
N LEU A 549 19.20 -17.95 -60.93
CA LEU A 549 20.19 -19.02 -60.91
C LEU A 549 20.13 -19.86 -62.20
N ASP A 550 18.93 -20.26 -62.62
CA ASP A 550 18.75 -21.05 -63.85
C ASP A 550 19.21 -20.30 -65.10
N THR A 551 18.97 -18.99 -65.18
CA THR A 551 19.46 -18.16 -66.31
C THR A 551 20.97 -18.00 -66.32
N LEU A 552 21.62 -17.90 -65.15
CA LEU A 552 23.08 -17.89 -65.04
C LEU A 552 23.67 -19.21 -65.55
N PHE A 553 23.10 -20.36 -65.19
CA PHE A 553 23.57 -21.66 -65.66
C PHE A 553 23.31 -21.89 -67.17
N ASN A 554 22.15 -21.48 -67.69
CA ASN A 554 21.77 -21.71 -69.10
C ASN A 554 22.50 -20.81 -70.10
N ASN A 555 22.88 -19.59 -69.69
CA ASN A 555 23.59 -18.64 -70.56
C ASN A 555 25.10 -18.86 -70.60
N PHE A 556 25.62 -19.81 -69.82
CA PHE A 556 27.05 -20.10 -69.75
C PHE A 556 27.58 -20.70 -71.06
N ASN A 557 28.53 -20.01 -71.70
CA ASN A 557 29.15 -20.47 -72.94
C ASN A 557 30.66 -20.71 -72.75
N GLN A 558 31.08 -21.96 -72.93
CA GLN A 558 32.45 -22.45 -72.70
C GLN A 558 33.54 -21.70 -73.50
N ASN A 559 33.18 -21.04 -74.61
CA ASN A 559 34.13 -20.35 -75.47
C ASN A 559 34.35 -18.87 -75.11
N THR A 560 33.46 -18.27 -74.30
CA THR A 560 33.51 -16.84 -73.95
C THR A 560 33.56 -16.57 -72.45
N ASP A 561 33.05 -17.49 -71.63
CA ASP A 561 32.83 -17.23 -70.20
C ASP A 561 33.74 -18.11 -69.33
N SER A 562 34.32 -17.52 -68.28
CA SER A 562 35.08 -18.26 -67.27
C SER A 562 34.13 -18.94 -66.28
N ILE A 563 34.43 -20.18 -65.88
CA ILE A 563 33.74 -20.86 -64.77
C ILE A 563 33.83 -20.04 -63.48
N ASP A 564 34.92 -19.28 -63.28
CA ASP A 564 35.14 -18.49 -62.08
C ASP A 564 34.13 -17.32 -61.96
N ASP A 565 33.74 -16.69 -63.08
CA ASP A 565 32.76 -15.60 -63.10
C ASP A 565 31.33 -16.11 -62.87
N LEU A 566 31.03 -17.33 -63.36
CA LEU A 566 29.76 -18.01 -63.10
C LEU A 566 29.63 -18.38 -61.62
N ALA A 567 30.67 -18.96 -61.02
CA ALA A 567 30.67 -19.37 -59.61
C ALA A 567 30.46 -18.17 -58.67
N PHE A 568 31.18 -17.06 -58.91
CA PHE A 568 31.01 -15.83 -58.11
C PHE A 568 29.60 -15.25 -58.22
N SER A 569 29.02 -15.25 -59.43
CA SER A 569 27.66 -14.74 -59.67
C SER A 569 26.60 -15.60 -58.98
N VAL A 570 26.78 -16.93 -58.98
CA VAL A 570 25.91 -17.89 -58.28
C VAL A 570 26.02 -17.72 -56.76
N GLU A 571 27.24 -17.66 -56.20
CA GLU A 571 27.48 -17.45 -54.77
C GLU A 571 26.91 -16.11 -54.27
N SER A 572 27.02 -15.05 -55.07
CA SER A 572 26.44 -13.74 -54.75
C SER A 572 24.92 -13.80 -54.62
N VAL A 573 24.22 -14.50 -55.52
CA VAL A 573 22.76 -14.69 -55.43
C VAL A 573 22.39 -15.56 -54.23
N VAL A 574 23.14 -16.64 -53.97
CA VAL A 574 22.92 -17.57 -52.85
C VAL A 574 23.09 -16.88 -51.48
N ASN A 575 24.07 -15.99 -51.35
CA ASN A 575 24.36 -15.32 -50.08
C ASN A 575 23.57 -14.02 -49.90
N ASN A 576 23.45 -13.18 -50.94
CA ASN A 576 22.81 -11.87 -50.81
C ASN A 576 21.28 -11.91 -50.98
N ASP A 577 20.77 -12.53 -52.06
CA ASP A 577 19.33 -12.49 -52.35
C ASP A 577 18.56 -13.39 -51.37
N PHE A 578 19.01 -14.62 -51.15
CA PHE A 578 18.39 -15.50 -50.17
C PHE A 578 18.67 -15.10 -48.71
N GLY A 579 19.78 -14.42 -48.43
CA GLY A 579 20.04 -13.84 -47.10
C GLY A 579 19.04 -12.74 -46.74
N LYS A 580 18.69 -11.86 -47.70
CA LYS A 580 17.63 -10.86 -47.53
C LYS A 580 16.26 -11.50 -47.32
N LEU A 581 15.95 -12.56 -48.06
CA LEU A 581 14.69 -13.32 -47.90
C LEU A 581 14.54 -13.94 -46.51
N ILE A 582 15.62 -14.49 -45.95
CA ILE A 582 15.59 -15.07 -44.60
C ILE A 582 15.36 -13.99 -43.53
N ASN A 583 16.03 -12.84 -43.64
CA ASN A 583 15.79 -11.70 -42.73
C ASN A 583 14.36 -11.15 -42.84
N ASP A 584 13.76 -11.17 -44.03
CA ASP A 584 12.39 -10.73 -44.26
C ASP A 584 11.32 -11.67 -43.66
N ILE A 585 11.69 -12.92 -43.38
CA ILE A 585 10.85 -13.97 -42.77
C ILE A 585 10.99 -13.97 -41.24
N GLU A 586 12.08 -13.43 -40.70
CA GLU A 586 12.41 -13.54 -39.28
C GLU A 586 11.66 -12.54 -38.40
N ILE A 587 10.88 -13.06 -37.44
CA ILE A 587 10.14 -12.30 -36.44
C ILE A 587 10.60 -12.75 -35.05
N ASN A 588 11.09 -11.79 -34.26
CA ASN A 588 11.52 -12.03 -32.89
C ASN A 588 10.37 -11.87 -31.90
N LYS A 589 10.17 -12.87 -31.05
CA LYS A 589 9.20 -12.80 -29.95
C LYS A 589 9.70 -11.80 -28.89
N PRO A 590 8.91 -10.77 -28.53
CA PRO A 590 9.31 -9.84 -27.48
C PRO A 590 9.25 -10.48 -26.09
N THR A 591 10.26 -10.24 -25.26
CA THR A 591 10.35 -10.73 -23.88
C THR A 591 9.37 -10.01 -22.94
N GLY A 592 8.83 -10.76 -21.96
CA GLY A 592 7.98 -10.22 -20.88
C GLY A 592 6.52 -9.92 -21.24
N ILE A 593 5.98 -10.54 -22.31
CA ILE A 593 4.59 -10.36 -22.76
C ILE A 593 3.88 -11.71 -22.78
N GLY A 594 2.77 -11.80 -22.04
CA GLY A 594 1.82 -12.91 -22.17
C GLY A 594 1.07 -12.81 -23.49
N LEU A 595 1.07 -13.89 -24.27
CA LEU A 595 0.30 -13.99 -25.50
C LEU A 595 -1.15 -14.34 -25.15
N ASN A 596 -2.11 -13.70 -25.82
CA ASN A 596 -3.49 -14.20 -25.77
C ASN A 596 -3.59 -15.48 -26.61
N LYS A 597 -4.66 -16.27 -26.42
CA LYS A 597 -4.85 -17.55 -27.11
C LYS A 597 -4.68 -17.43 -28.65
N ASN A 598 -5.29 -16.40 -29.24
CA ASN A 598 -5.20 -16.15 -30.68
C ASN A 598 -3.76 -15.84 -31.16
N LEU A 599 -3.01 -14.99 -30.45
CA LEU A 599 -1.61 -14.66 -30.78
C LEU A 599 -0.68 -15.85 -30.57
N ALA A 600 -0.97 -16.73 -29.60
CA ALA A 600 -0.22 -17.97 -29.40
C ALA A 600 -0.43 -18.91 -30.59
N ASP A 601 -1.68 -19.13 -31.02
CA ASP A 601 -2.01 -19.96 -32.18
C ASP A 601 -1.37 -19.40 -33.47
N GLN A 602 -1.39 -18.08 -33.67
CA GLN A 602 -0.72 -17.41 -34.80
C GLN A 602 0.80 -17.58 -34.78
N TRP A 603 1.41 -17.52 -33.59
CA TRP A 603 2.85 -17.72 -33.43
C TRP A 603 3.27 -19.15 -33.76
N ASP A 604 2.51 -20.14 -33.30
CA ASP A 604 2.79 -21.55 -33.57
C ASP A 604 2.65 -21.85 -35.07
N LEU A 605 1.60 -21.33 -35.71
CA LEU A 605 1.42 -21.43 -37.16
C LEU A 605 2.56 -20.74 -37.93
N TYR A 606 3.01 -19.57 -37.46
CA TYR A 606 4.16 -18.88 -38.03
C TYR A 606 5.43 -19.74 -37.99
N GLN A 607 5.71 -20.43 -36.87
CA GLN A 607 6.90 -21.29 -36.75
C GLN A 607 6.88 -22.44 -37.77
N VAL A 608 5.73 -23.07 -37.95
CA VAL A 608 5.56 -24.14 -38.95
C VAL A 608 5.81 -23.59 -40.37
N ARG A 609 5.16 -22.48 -40.74
CA ARG A 609 5.31 -21.87 -42.07
C ARG A 609 6.71 -21.31 -42.33
N LYS A 610 7.35 -20.74 -41.31
CA LYS A 610 8.75 -20.30 -41.35
C LYS A 610 9.65 -21.49 -41.72
N ASN A 611 9.51 -22.61 -41.02
CA ASN A 611 10.32 -23.80 -41.27
C ASN A 611 10.09 -24.37 -42.69
N GLU A 612 8.85 -24.38 -43.19
CA GLU A 612 8.56 -24.78 -44.56
C GLU A 612 9.27 -23.89 -45.60
N LEU A 613 9.22 -22.57 -45.43
CA LEU A 613 9.87 -21.62 -46.34
C LEU A 613 11.40 -21.71 -46.28
N ILE A 614 11.98 -21.84 -45.09
CA ILE A 614 13.42 -22.02 -44.91
C ILE A 614 13.88 -23.32 -45.59
N ASN A 615 13.11 -24.40 -45.45
CA ASN A 615 13.41 -25.67 -46.12
C ASN A 615 13.34 -25.54 -47.65
N LYS A 616 12.34 -24.83 -48.20
CA LYS A 616 12.26 -24.52 -49.64
C LYS A 616 13.50 -23.74 -50.12
N ILE A 617 13.89 -22.70 -49.39
CA ILE A 617 15.10 -21.91 -49.70
C ILE A 617 16.35 -22.79 -49.66
N SER A 618 16.49 -23.63 -48.62
CA SER A 618 17.64 -24.53 -48.49
C SER A 618 17.71 -25.54 -49.64
N ASN A 619 16.57 -26.07 -50.10
CA ASN A 619 16.53 -27.00 -51.23
C ASN A 619 16.99 -26.32 -52.53
N VAL A 620 16.57 -25.08 -52.78
CA VAL A 620 17.01 -24.30 -53.94
C VAL A 620 18.51 -24.05 -53.87
N LYS A 621 19.04 -23.61 -52.72
CA LYS A 621 20.49 -23.43 -52.51
C LYS A 621 21.27 -24.72 -52.77
N ASN A 622 20.80 -25.83 -52.22
CA ASN A 622 21.45 -27.14 -52.37
C ASN A 622 21.44 -27.62 -53.83
N ASN A 623 20.35 -27.39 -54.57
CA ASN A 623 20.28 -27.74 -55.98
C ASN A 623 21.21 -26.88 -56.83
N ALA A 624 21.24 -25.57 -56.59
CA ALA A 624 22.17 -24.67 -57.28
C ALA A 624 23.63 -25.05 -57.04
N ASN A 625 23.99 -25.39 -55.80
CA ASN A 625 25.33 -25.87 -55.46
C ASN A 625 25.65 -27.21 -56.13
N LYS A 626 24.70 -28.15 -56.21
CA LYS A 626 24.91 -29.43 -56.93
C LYS A 626 25.14 -29.22 -58.42
N ILE A 627 24.37 -28.32 -59.05
CA ILE A 627 24.53 -27.98 -60.46
C ILE A 627 25.89 -27.33 -60.68
N LEU A 628 26.28 -26.39 -59.83
CA LEU A 628 27.60 -25.75 -59.88
C LEU A 628 28.73 -26.77 -59.79
N VAL A 629 28.67 -27.71 -58.83
CA VAL A 629 29.66 -28.81 -58.70
C VAL A 629 29.72 -29.66 -59.98
N SER A 630 28.59 -29.96 -60.62
CA SER A 630 28.58 -30.75 -61.87
C SER A 630 29.21 -30.00 -63.06
N PHE A 631 29.08 -28.67 -63.11
CA PHE A 631 29.73 -27.82 -64.09
C PHE A 631 31.24 -27.71 -63.82
N GLU A 632 31.65 -27.60 -62.55
CA GLU A 632 33.06 -27.61 -62.17
C GLU A 632 33.77 -28.94 -62.47
N GLU A 633 33.11 -30.09 -62.26
CA GLU A 633 33.68 -31.40 -62.59
C GLU A 633 33.87 -31.60 -64.10
N LYS A 634 33.00 -31.01 -64.92
CA LYS A 634 32.98 -31.22 -66.37
C LYS A 634 33.86 -30.23 -67.14
N TYR A 635 34.03 -29.02 -66.62
CA TYR A 635 34.72 -27.92 -67.32
C TYR A 635 35.86 -27.27 -66.53
N GLY A 636 36.09 -27.66 -65.27
CA GLY A 636 37.10 -27.05 -64.40
C GLY A 636 38.49 -27.70 -64.45
N ASP A 637 39.52 -26.88 -64.19
CA ASP A 637 40.88 -27.35 -63.91
C ASP A 637 41.01 -27.74 -62.41
N ARG A 638 41.61 -28.90 -62.12
CA ARG A 638 41.85 -29.42 -60.75
C ARG A 638 42.78 -28.52 -59.94
N THR A 639 43.66 -27.77 -60.59
CA THR A 639 44.53 -26.79 -59.90
C THR A 639 43.78 -25.52 -59.49
N GLY A 640 42.79 -25.10 -60.29
CA GLY A 640 41.86 -24.04 -59.92
C GLY A 640 40.89 -24.44 -58.80
N LEU A 641 40.45 -25.71 -58.75
CA LEU A 641 39.48 -26.20 -57.76
C LEU A 641 39.98 -26.06 -56.32
N ARG A 642 41.27 -26.33 -56.08
CA ARG A 642 41.87 -26.20 -54.74
C ARG A 642 42.01 -24.74 -54.31
N ARG A 643 42.32 -23.85 -55.26
CA ARG A 643 42.34 -22.39 -55.03
C ARG A 643 40.92 -21.87 -54.78
N ARG A 644 39.92 -22.30 -55.55
CA ARG A 644 38.49 -21.95 -55.39
C ARG A 644 37.87 -22.46 -54.10
N PHE A 645 38.15 -23.69 -53.69
CA PHE A 645 37.69 -24.22 -52.41
C PHE A 645 38.29 -23.42 -51.25
N ASN A 646 39.55 -22.99 -51.40
CA ASN A 646 40.20 -22.13 -50.42
C ASN A 646 39.62 -20.70 -50.45
N ASP A 647 39.40 -20.11 -51.63
CA ASP A 647 38.86 -18.75 -51.79
C ASP A 647 37.37 -18.66 -51.36
N SER A 648 36.56 -19.69 -51.61
CA SER A 648 35.16 -19.80 -51.14
C SER A 648 35.10 -20.05 -49.63
N LEU A 649 35.97 -20.92 -49.08
CA LEU A 649 36.11 -21.07 -47.62
C LEU A 649 36.62 -19.78 -46.96
N VAL A 650 37.54 -19.04 -47.60
CA VAL A 650 38.04 -17.75 -47.12
C VAL A 650 36.95 -16.69 -47.17
N ASN A 651 36.19 -16.58 -48.26
CA ASN A 651 35.07 -15.64 -48.36
C ASN A 651 33.93 -15.98 -47.39
N GLN A 652 33.65 -17.27 -47.18
CA GLN A 652 32.67 -17.74 -46.21
C GLN A 652 33.16 -17.51 -44.77
N ASP A 653 34.44 -17.73 -44.48
CA ASP A 653 35.08 -17.39 -43.21
C ASP A 653 35.08 -15.86 -42.98
N GLU A 654 35.40 -15.05 -43.98
CA GLU A 654 35.35 -13.58 -43.89
C GLU A 654 33.92 -13.06 -43.65
N TYR A 655 32.92 -13.59 -44.36
CA TYR A 655 31.52 -13.24 -44.16
C TYR A 655 31.01 -13.66 -42.77
N GLN A 656 31.33 -14.89 -42.34
CA GLN A 656 30.98 -15.37 -41.00
C GLN A 656 31.70 -14.58 -39.91
N ARG A 657 32.99 -14.25 -40.08
CA ARG A 657 33.74 -13.38 -39.18
C ARG A 657 33.15 -11.98 -39.13
N LYS A 658 32.67 -11.43 -40.25
CA LYS A 658 32.02 -10.13 -40.26
C LYS A 658 30.70 -10.15 -39.49
N LEU A 659 29.85 -11.15 -39.70
CA LEU A 659 28.61 -11.33 -38.93
C LEU A 659 28.88 -11.60 -37.45
N LEU A 660 29.87 -12.44 -37.14
CA LEU A 660 30.31 -12.72 -35.77
C LEU A 660 30.87 -11.47 -35.12
N ASN A 661 31.73 -10.70 -35.80
CA ASN A 661 32.27 -9.45 -35.27
C ASN A 661 31.20 -8.38 -35.09
N GLU A 662 30.22 -8.26 -35.99
CA GLU A 662 29.10 -7.36 -35.80
C GLU A 662 28.22 -7.79 -34.63
N ALA A 663 27.94 -9.09 -34.48
CA ALA A 663 27.19 -9.65 -33.35
C ALA A 663 27.97 -9.51 -32.03
N PHE A 664 29.27 -9.82 -32.02
CA PHE A 664 30.17 -9.66 -30.88
C PHE A 664 30.32 -8.19 -30.53
N ASN A 665 30.63 -7.29 -31.45
CA ASN A 665 30.76 -5.86 -31.15
C ASN A 665 29.45 -5.27 -30.60
N LYS A 666 28.30 -5.72 -31.12
CA LYS A 666 27.00 -5.31 -30.60
C LYS A 666 26.72 -5.90 -29.20
N ALA A 667 27.05 -7.17 -28.98
CA ALA A 667 26.92 -7.82 -27.68
C ALA A 667 27.89 -7.22 -26.63
N THR A 668 29.15 -7.00 -27.00
CA THR A 668 30.20 -6.36 -26.20
C THR A 668 29.86 -4.91 -25.91
N SER A 669 29.36 -4.14 -26.88
CA SER A 669 28.90 -2.76 -26.63
C SER A 669 27.72 -2.72 -25.64
N ILE A 670 26.78 -3.64 -25.75
CA ILE A 670 25.64 -3.75 -24.81
C ILE A 670 26.13 -4.21 -23.43
N LEU A 671 27.09 -5.15 -23.38
CA LEU A 671 27.71 -5.61 -22.14
C LEU A 671 28.53 -4.51 -21.48
N GLU A 672 29.30 -3.73 -22.24
CA GLU A 672 30.08 -2.59 -21.76
C GLU A 672 29.16 -1.48 -21.24
N ASP A 673 28.06 -1.17 -21.93
CA ASP A 673 27.08 -0.19 -21.46
C ASP A 673 26.36 -0.68 -20.19
N LEU A 674 25.97 -1.96 -20.12
CA LEU A 674 25.40 -2.57 -18.91
C LEU A 674 26.40 -2.58 -17.75
N GLN A 675 27.65 -3.00 -18.00
CA GLN A 675 28.71 -2.98 -16.99
C GLN A 675 28.98 -1.56 -16.52
N GLN A 676 28.99 -0.57 -17.43
CA GLN A 676 29.22 0.83 -17.07
C GLN A 676 28.04 1.40 -16.27
N GLN A 677 26.80 1.04 -16.60
CA GLN A 677 25.60 1.45 -15.86
C GLN A 677 25.55 0.82 -14.46
N VAL A 678 25.81 -0.49 -14.35
CA VAL A 678 25.90 -1.19 -13.07
C VAL A 678 27.02 -0.62 -12.21
N LYS A 679 28.21 -0.40 -12.79
CA LYS A 679 29.35 0.22 -12.11
C LYS A 679 29.04 1.65 -11.64
N LYS A 680 28.35 2.46 -12.46
CA LYS A 680 27.88 3.81 -12.08
C LYS A 680 26.87 3.75 -10.93
N MET A 681 25.94 2.80 -10.93
CA MET A 681 24.98 2.63 -9.83
C MET A 681 25.64 2.16 -8.54
N ILE A 682 26.56 1.18 -8.61
CA ILE A 682 27.31 0.70 -7.44
C ILE A 682 28.19 1.81 -6.86
N THR A 683 28.91 2.55 -7.71
CA THR A 683 29.74 3.68 -7.25
C THR A 683 28.90 4.79 -6.65
N HIS A 684 27.76 5.15 -7.25
CA HIS A 684 26.84 6.13 -6.69
C HIS A 684 26.29 5.71 -5.33
N ASN A 685 25.82 4.46 -5.19
CA ASN A 685 25.34 3.94 -3.91
C ASN A 685 26.44 3.91 -2.85
N ARG A 686 27.68 3.60 -3.24
CA ARG A 686 28.85 3.64 -2.34
C ARG A 686 29.14 5.05 -1.85
N GLU A 687 29.07 6.05 -2.73
CA GLU A 687 29.27 7.46 -2.37
C GLU A 687 28.18 7.96 -1.40
N VAL A 688 26.92 7.59 -1.64
CA VAL A 688 25.80 7.92 -0.75
C VAL A 688 25.98 7.27 0.62
N ALA A 689 26.34 5.99 0.68
CA ALA A 689 26.59 5.27 1.93
C ALA A 689 27.75 5.89 2.73
N LYS A 690 28.83 6.27 2.05
CA LYS A 690 29.98 6.94 2.65
C LYS A 690 29.59 8.31 3.21
N LYS A 691 28.82 9.09 2.46
CA LYS A 691 28.37 10.40 2.92
C LYS A 691 27.49 10.31 4.17
N ASN A 692 26.57 9.35 4.20
CA ASN A 692 25.71 9.14 5.36
C ASN A 692 26.50 8.71 6.61
N THR A 693 27.49 7.83 6.45
CA THR A 693 28.36 7.43 7.57
C THR A 693 29.24 8.59 8.04
N ASP A 694 29.81 9.37 7.13
CA ASP A 694 30.57 10.59 7.45
C ASP A 694 29.70 11.61 8.21
N GLU A 695 28.43 11.79 7.83
CA GLU A 695 27.47 12.65 8.55
C GLU A 695 27.19 12.17 9.97
N VAL A 696 27.02 10.85 10.18
CA VAL A 696 26.85 10.24 11.50
C VAL A 696 28.09 10.45 12.37
N PHE A 697 29.29 10.28 11.81
CA PHE A 697 30.55 10.53 12.53
C PHE A 697 30.75 12.00 12.87
N ASN A 698 30.39 12.91 11.97
CA ASN A 698 30.45 14.35 12.24
C ASN A 698 29.46 14.76 13.36
N ALA A 699 28.28 14.15 13.40
CA ALA A 699 27.31 14.35 14.48
C ALA A 699 27.82 13.79 15.83
N PHE A 700 28.47 12.62 15.83
CA PHE A 700 29.09 12.07 17.03
C PHE A 700 30.22 12.97 17.56
N ASN A 701 31.13 13.39 16.67
CA ASN A 701 32.28 14.22 17.03
C ASN A 701 31.91 15.64 17.52
N SER A 702 30.69 16.10 17.26
CA SER A 702 30.18 17.39 17.72
C SER A 702 29.40 17.32 19.05
N THR A 703 29.14 16.13 19.58
CA THR A 703 28.38 15.94 20.82
C THR A 703 29.32 15.96 22.04
N SER A 704 29.07 16.90 22.98
CA SER A 704 29.86 17.01 24.22
C SER A 704 29.36 16.02 25.28
N PHE A 705 30.26 15.20 25.83
CA PHE A 705 29.95 14.17 26.84
C PHE A 705 29.96 14.67 28.30
N GLN A 706 30.04 15.99 28.51
CA GLN A 706 30.08 16.56 29.86
C GLN A 706 28.68 16.53 30.53
N GLY A 707 28.52 15.74 31.59
CA GLY A 707 27.31 15.72 32.42
C GLY A 707 26.18 14.80 31.94
N VAL A 708 26.44 13.95 30.94
CA VAL A 708 25.46 13.01 30.37
C VAL A 708 25.40 11.73 31.21
N THR A 709 24.20 11.25 31.55
CA THR A 709 24.05 10.00 32.31
C THR A 709 24.31 8.77 31.44
N VAL A 710 24.69 7.65 32.06
CA VAL A 710 24.97 6.38 31.37
C VAL A 710 23.78 5.95 30.48
N GLU A 711 22.55 6.17 30.94
CA GLU A 711 21.34 5.85 30.16
C GLU A 711 21.18 6.72 28.90
N GLN A 712 21.51 8.00 28.98
CA GLN A 712 21.47 8.92 27.83
C GLN A 712 22.55 8.59 26.79
N LEU A 713 23.73 8.15 27.25
CA LEU A 713 24.79 7.63 26.38
C LEU A 713 24.36 6.39 25.61
N TYR A 714 23.66 5.45 26.26
CA TYR A 714 23.12 4.26 25.60
C TYR A 714 22.00 4.60 24.59
N ARG A 715 21.19 5.63 24.83
CA ARG A 715 20.20 6.09 23.84
C ARG A 715 20.85 6.69 22.60
N ILE A 716 21.84 7.57 22.78
CA ILE A 716 22.61 8.15 21.67
C ILE A 716 23.31 7.05 20.87
N LYS A 717 23.89 6.06 21.57
CA LYS A 717 24.47 4.86 20.94
C LYS A 717 23.44 4.14 20.07
N ASN A 718 22.27 3.80 20.61
CA ASN A 718 21.23 3.06 19.89
C ASN A 718 20.67 3.86 18.70
N GLU A 719 20.55 5.19 18.80
CA GLU A 719 20.12 6.06 17.71
C GLU A 719 21.14 6.15 16.56
N LEU A 720 22.43 6.14 16.89
CA LEU A 720 23.50 6.12 15.88
C LEU A 720 23.61 4.74 15.22
N GLU A 721 23.50 3.66 16.01
CA GLU A 721 23.46 2.27 15.50
C GLU A 721 22.26 2.06 14.56
N THR A 722 21.05 2.48 14.94
CA THR A 722 19.87 2.37 14.06
C THR A 722 19.97 3.20 12.79
N LYS A 723 20.61 4.38 12.81
CA LYS A 723 20.85 5.16 11.58
C LYS A 723 21.85 4.48 10.64
N ILE A 724 22.91 3.86 11.19
CA ILE A 724 23.89 3.10 10.41
C ILE A 724 23.24 1.84 9.83
N ASP A 725 22.45 1.12 10.63
CA ASP A 725 21.75 -0.09 10.22
C ASP A 725 20.75 0.22 9.09
N ASN A 726 19.91 1.25 9.24
CA ASN A 726 18.94 1.64 8.23
C ASN A 726 19.61 2.06 6.91
N SER A 727 20.71 2.82 6.97
CA SER A 727 21.47 3.19 5.76
C SER A 727 22.12 1.97 5.10
N SER A 728 22.58 1.00 5.89
CA SER A 728 23.19 -0.23 5.39
C SER A 728 22.15 -1.17 4.76
N SER A 729 21.00 -1.36 5.39
CA SER A 729 19.88 -2.14 4.86
C SER A 729 19.38 -1.59 3.53
N MET A 730 19.27 -0.26 3.38
CA MET A 730 18.85 0.36 2.12
C MET A 730 19.86 0.11 0.98
N VAL A 731 21.16 0.08 1.26
CA VAL A 731 22.19 -0.22 0.25
C VAL A 731 22.18 -1.71 -0.10
N ILE A 732 22.05 -2.60 0.90
CA ILE A 732 21.96 -4.04 0.71
C ILE A 732 20.72 -4.41 -0.13
N GLU A 733 19.57 -3.80 0.15
CA GLU A 733 18.34 -4.03 -0.61
C GLU A 733 18.48 -3.60 -2.07
N ASN A 734 19.11 -2.45 -2.33
CA ASN A 734 19.40 -1.99 -3.69
C ASN A 734 20.38 -2.90 -4.43
N ILE A 735 21.42 -3.42 -3.75
CA ILE A 735 22.35 -4.40 -4.34
C ILE A 735 21.64 -5.71 -4.63
N ASN A 736 20.83 -6.23 -3.71
CA ASN A 736 20.04 -7.45 -3.92
C ASN A 736 19.06 -7.29 -5.08
N LEU A 737 18.44 -6.13 -5.25
CA LEU A 737 17.54 -5.84 -6.36
C LEU A 737 18.27 -5.75 -7.72
N ILE A 738 19.54 -5.33 -7.71
CA ILE A 738 20.41 -5.37 -8.90
C ILE A 738 20.82 -6.81 -9.20
N THR A 739 21.23 -7.57 -8.19
CA THR A 739 21.61 -8.98 -8.30
C THR A 739 20.44 -9.84 -8.78
N GLU A 740 19.24 -9.65 -8.25
CA GLU A 740 18.03 -10.37 -8.64
C GLU A 740 17.67 -10.10 -10.11
N ARG A 741 17.79 -8.85 -10.58
CA ARG A 741 17.59 -8.48 -11.99
C ARG A 741 18.64 -9.10 -12.93
N LEU A 742 19.87 -9.28 -12.45
CA LEU A 742 20.94 -9.95 -13.21
C LEU A 742 20.75 -11.47 -13.21
N LEU A 743 20.25 -12.05 -12.11
CA LEU A 743 19.91 -13.47 -12.02
C LEU A 743 18.66 -13.83 -12.85
N THR A 744 17.66 -12.95 -12.94
CA THR A 744 16.53 -13.16 -13.89
C THR A 744 16.99 -13.06 -15.34
N ALA A 745 17.99 -12.23 -15.65
CA ALA A 745 18.60 -12.22 -16.98
C ALA A 745 19.44 -13.48 -17.28
N LYS A 746 19.94 -14.17 -16.24
CA LYS A 746 20.68 -15.45 -16.31
C LYS A 746 19.75 -16.64 -16.61
N GLU A 747 18.52 -16.65 -16.10
CA GLU A 747 17.55 -17.74 -16.33
C GLU A 747 16.99 -17.76 -17.77
N ASP A 748 16.96 -16.62 -18.46
CA ASP A 748 16.46 -16.51 -19.85
C ASP A 748 17.48 -16.94 -20.92
N SER A 749 18.71 -17.33 -20.56
CA SER A 749 19.77 -17.63 -21.55
C SER A 749 20.70 -18.79 -21.15
N GLU A 750 20.18 -20.02 -21.24
CA GLU A 750 20.90 -21.27 -20.93
C GLU A 750 22.12 -21.60 -21.83
N GLN A 751 22.52 -20.77 -22.80
CA GLN A 751 23.57 -21.13 -23.77
C GLN A 751 24.93 -20.44 -23.61
N ASN A 752 25.12 -19.49 -22.69
CA ASN A 752 26.41 -18.83 -22.48
C ASN A 752 26.91 -18.99 -21.04
N ILE A 753 27.37 -20.21 -20.73
CA ILE A 753 27.79 -20.65 -19.38
C ILE A 753 29.13 -20.01 -18.94
N THR A 754 29.99 -19.59 -19.87
CA THR A 754 31.36 -19.17 -19.51
C THR A 754 31.49 -17.69 -19.14
N SER A 755 30.90 -16.76 -19.91
CA SER A 755 31.02 -15.31 -19.65
C SER A 755 30.18 -14.83 -18.46
N SER A 756 29.08 -15.53 -18.15
CA SER A 756 28.20 -15.21 -17.02
C SER A 756 28.76 -15.71 -15.69
N SER A 757 29.55 -16.79 -15.70
CA SER A 757 30.26 -17.29 -14.51
C SER A 757 31.39 -16.35 -14.09
N GLU A 758 32.09 -15.73 -15.04
CA GLU A 758 33.12 -14.73 -14.75
C GLU A 758 32.51 -13.42 -14.24
N LEU A 759 31.36 -13.01 -14.78
CA LEU A 759 30.61 -11.86 -14.25
C LEU A 759 30.08 -12.13 -12.85
N VAL A 760 29.55 -13.33 -12.59
CA VAL A 760 29.11 -13.74 -11.25
C VAL A 760 30.30 -13.82 -10.30
N SER A 761 31.46 -14.37 -10.69
CA SER A 761 32.63 -14.43 -9.82
C SER A 761 33.24 -13.05 -9.57
N VAL A 762 33.23 -12.15 -10.54
CA VAL A 762 33.65 -10.75 -10.38
C VAL A 762 32.68 -10.01 -9.46
N LEU A 763 31.37 -10.23 -9.58
CA LEU A 763 30.37 -9.61 -8.71
C LEU A 763 30.38 -10.20 -7.30
N GLU A 764 30.58 -11.51 -7.14
CA GLU A 764 30.77 -12.17 -5.84
C GLU A 764 32.07 -11.71 -5.18
N SER A 765 33.14 -11.53 -5.95
CA SER A 765 34.41 -10.96 -5.48
C SER A 765 34.25 -9.52 -5.05
N GLU A 766 33.59 -8.66 -5.85
CA GLU A 766 33.30 -7.28 -5.48
C GLU A 766 32.33 -7.19 -4.29
N TYR A 767 31.36 -8.10 -4.20
CA TYR A 767 30.44 -8.20 -3.07
C TYR A 767 31.15 -8.60 -1.78
N GLU A 768 31.96 -9.66 -1.80
CA GLU A 768 32.76 -10.05 -0.63
C GLU A 768 33.78 -8.96 -0.29
N HIS A 769 34.36 -8.28 -1.27
CA HIS A 769 35.25 -7.15 -1.02
C HIS A 769 34.53 -5.97 -0.34
N ILE A 770 33.31 -5.63 -0.77
CA ILE A 770 32.48 -4.59 -0.15
C ILE A 770 32.07 -5.01 1.27
N LYS A 771 31.67 -6.26 1.46
CA LYS A 771 31.27 -6.80 2.75
C LYS A 771 32.43 -6.81 3.74
N GLU A 772 33.60 -7.30 3.33
CA GLU A 772 34.83 -7.20 4.13
C GLU A 772 35.18 -5.74 4.44
N GLN A 773 35.03 -4.83 3.47
CA GLN A 773 35.32 -3.42 3.71
C GLN A 773 34.33 -2.77 4.68
N ASN A 774 33.05 -3.16 4.63
CA ASN A 774 32.04 -2.70 5.56
C ASN A 774 32.29 -3.25 6.97
N ASP A 775 32.58 -4.55 7.11
CA ASP A 775 32.93 -5.17 8.39
C ASP A 775 34.19 -4.53 8.99
N ARG A 776 35.20 -4.24 8.17
CA ARG A 776 36.41 -3.49 8.59
C ARG A 776 36.06 -2.08 9.07
N ASN A 777 35.20 -1.34 8.38
CA ASN A 777 34.78 0.00 8.78
C ASN A 777 33.95 -0.01 10.08
N LEU A 778 33.07 -1.00 10.25
CA LEU A 778 32.28 -1.21 11.46
C LEU A 778 33.17 -1.58 12.65
N HIS A 779 34.19 -2.40 12.43
CA HIS A 779 35.19 -2.74 13.45
C HIS A 779 36.05 -1.52 13.83
N LEU A 780 36.46 -0.70 12.85
CA LEU A 780 37.16 0.56 13.09
C LEU A 780 36.29 1.57 13.85
N ALA A 781 34.98 1.64 13.55
CA ALA A 781 34.02 2.46 14.27
C ALA A 781 33.86 2.01 15.73
N GLN A 782 33.73 0.70 15.96
CA GLN A 782 33.64 0.10 17.30
C GLN A 782 34.92 0.33 18.11
N ILE A 783 36.10 0.16 17.50
CA ILE A 783 37.39 0.45 18.14
C ILE A 783 37.51 1.95 18.41
N GLY A 784 37.10 2.82 17.48
CA GLY A 784 37.10 4.27 17.65
C GLY A 784 36.21 4.74 18.81
N MET A 785 35.02 4.15 18.96
CA MET A 785 34.10 4.40 20.07
C MET A 785 34.65 3.86 21.40
N ALA A 786 35.18 2.63 21.41
CA ALA A 786 35.80 2.03 22.59
C ALA A 786 37.03 2.82 23.06
N VAL A 787 37.90 3.23 22.13
CA VAL A 787 39.06 4.09 22.41
C VAL A 787 38.61 5.46 22.90
N GLY A 788 37.54 6.04 22.36
CA GLY A 788 36.99 7.32 22.84
C GLY A 788 36.51 7.27 24.30
N ILE A 789 35.76 6.22 24.66
CA ILE A 789 35.25 5.98 26.02
C ILE A 789 36.40 5.65 26.98
N ILE A 790 37.28 4.72 26.60
CA ILE A 790 38.46 4.31 27.37
C ILE A 790 39.36 5.52 27.61
N ASN A 791 39.64 6.33 26.59
CA ASN A 791 40.56 7.47 26.72
C ASN A 791 40.00 8.54 27.68
N HIS A 792 38.67 8.72 27.74
CA HIS A 792 38.05 9.64 28.69
C HIS A 792 38.20 9.16 30.14
N GLU A 793 37.95 7.86 30.39
CA GLU A 793 38.13 7.22 31.70
C GLU A 793 39.60 7.15 32.14
N PHE A 794 40.51 6.80 31.22
CA PHE A 794 41.94 6.71 31.50
C PHE A 794 42.56 8.07 31.82
N ASN A 795 42.22 9.14 31.08
CA ASN A 795 42.71 10.48 31.40
C ASN A 795 42.29 10.92 32.80
N HIS A 796 41.08 10.54 33.24
CA HIS A 796 40.60 10.83 34.59
C HIS A 796 41.41 10.08 35.65
N ASN A 797 41.70 8.79 35.43
CA ASN A 797 42.52 7.97 36.32
C ASN A 797 43.99 8.41 36.36
N VAL A 798 44.56 8.81 35.23
CA VAL A 798 45.93 9.34 35.14
C VAL A 798 46.09 10.59 35.99
N LEU A 799 45.13 11.51 35.96
CA LEU A 799 45.15 12.72 36.80
C LEU A 799 45.05 12.40 38.31
N SER A 800 44.35 11.32 38.67
CA SER A 800 44.24 10.84 40.05
C SER A 800 45.58 10.23 40.52
N ILE A 801 46.16 9.33 39.73
CA ILE A 801 47.44 8.68 40.06
C ILE A 801 48.58 9.71 40.09
N ARG A 802 48.59 10.68 39.18
CA ARG A 802 49.57 11.78 39.19
C ARG A 802 49.50 12.60 40.48
N ARG A 803 48.29 12.89 40.97
CA ARG A 803 48.09 13.56 42.26
C ARG A 803 48.64 12.74 43.41
N GLY A 804 48.31 11.45 43.48
CA GLY A 804 48.84 10.54 44.50
C GLY A 804 50.37 10.42 44.48
N LEU A 805 50.98 10.35 43.28
CA LEU A 805 52.44 10.36 43.14
C LEU A 805 53.05 11.70 43.58
N ASN A 806 52.42 12.83 43.31
CA ASN A 806 52.93 14.13 43.77
C ASN A 806 52.86 14.25 45.30
N GLU A 807 51.80 13.74 45.93
CA GLU A 807 51.66 13.69 47.39
C GLU A 807 52.72 12.78 48.04
N MET A 808 52.98 11.61 47.43
CA MET A 808 54.02 10.68 47.88
C MET A 808 55.44 11.24 47.79
N GLN A 809 55.69 12.22 46.91
CA GLN A 809 57.00 12.83 46.73
C GLN A 809 57.55 13.43 48.03
N VAL A 810 56.68 14.04 48.84
CA VAL A 810 57.07 14.67 50.11
C VAL A 810 57.59 13.64 51.13
N PHE A 811 57.07 12.42 51.07
CA PHE A 811 57.49 11.30 51.93
C PHE A 811 58.71 10.56 51.37
N ALA A 812 58.81 10.44 50.03
CA ALA A 812 59.96 9.88 49.33
C ALA A 812 61.27 10.62 49.67
N ASN A 813 61.20 11.93 49.88
CA ASN A 813 62.35 12.79 50.18
C ASN A 813 63.00 12.53 51.54
N ARG A 814 62.33 11.77 52.42
CA ARG A 814 62.79 11.50 53.79
C ARG A 814 63.60 10.19 53.93
N SER A 815 63.70 9.38 52.87
CA SER A 815 64.45 8.12 52.86
C SER A 815 65.05 7.86 51.47
N GLU A 816 66.37 7.72 51.39
CA GLU A 816 67.07 7.49 50.12
C GLU A 816 66.59 6.21 49.41
N ASN A 817 66.31 5.14 50.16
CA ASN A 817 65.78 3.89 49.60
C ASN A 817 64.37 4.06 49.03
N PHE A 818 63.52 4.86 49.69
CA PHE A 818 62.16 5.10 49.23
C PHE A 818 62.13 6.09 48.04
N ARG A 819 63.03 7.08 48.03
CA ARG A 819 63.27 7.99 46.89
C ARG A 819 63.62 7.22 45.62
N ALA A 820 64.54 6.23 45.71
CA ALA A 820 64.92 5.42 44.55
C ALA A 820 63.80 4.51 44.00
N ILE A 821 62.84 4.11 44.85
CA ILE A 821 61.65 3.36 44.43
C ILE A 821 60.62 4.32 43.81
N TYR A 822 60.41 5.47 44.45
CA TYR A 822 59.54 6.53 43.97
C TYR A 822 59.94 7.02 42.58
N ASP A 823 61.21 7.33 42.36
CA ASP A 823 61.71 7.84 41.07
C ASP A 823 61.52 6.79 39.95
N ARG A 824 61.68 5.50 40.25
CA ARG A 824 61.38 4.40 39.30
C ARG A 824 59.89 4.29 38.98
N VAL A 825 59.02 4.34 39.99
CA VAL A 825 57.56 4.28 39.79
C VAL A 825 57.07 5.53 39.04
N ARG A 826 57.63 6.70 39.36
CA ARG A 826 57.28 7.95 38.70
C ARG A 826 57.71 7.98 37.24
N SER A 827 58.96 7.60 36.95
CA SER A 827 59.45 7.47 35.58
C SER A 827 58.63 6.44 34.79
N GLY A 828 58.34 5.27 35.36
CA GLY A 828 57.49 4.26 34.73
C GLY A 828 56.07 4.77 34.44
N PHE A 829 55.48 5.56 35.34
CA PHE A 829 54.18 6.18 35.12
C PHE A 829 54.20 7.29 34.08
N ASP A 830 55.22 8.15 34.07
CA ASP A 830 55.38 9.21 33.09
C ASP A 830 55.61 8.62 31.68
N HIS A 831 56.30 7.48 31.57
CA HIS A 831 56.39 6.70 30.33
C HIS A 831 55.04 6.14 29.89
N LEU A 832 54.25 5.57 30.81
CA LEU A 832 52.90 5.09 30.50
C LEU A 832 51.97 6.24 30.06
N ASP A 833 52.02 7.40 30.71
CA ASP A 833 51.26 8.59 30.31
C ASP A 833 51.67 9.10 28.91
N ALA A 834 52.98 9.11 28.61
CA ALA A 834 53.47 9.42 27.27
C ALA A 834 52.95 8.42 26.22
N TYR A 835 52.93 7.13 26.54
CA TYR A 835 52.42 6.07 25.67
C TYR A 835 50.90 6.15 25.47
N LEU A 836 50.15 6.57 26.49
CA LEU A 836 48.71 6.77 26.40
C LEU A 836 48.37 8.03 25.59
N LYS A 837 49.19 9.08 25.67
CA LYS A 837 49.06 10.28 24.83
C LYS A 837 49.18 9.98 23.33
N THR A 838 49.89 8.92 22.94
CA THR A 838 49.95 8.45 21.55
C THR A 838 48.58 7.99 21.00
N PHE A 839 47.62 7.61 21.85
CA PHE A 839 46.24 7.24 21.45
C PHE A 839 45.25 8.42 21.40
N THR A 840 45.66 9.60 21.84
CA THR A 840 44.83 10.81 21.89
C THR A 840 44.42 11.43 20.52
N PRO A 841 45.08 11.14 19.36
CA PRO A 841 44.71 11.81 18.10
C PRO A 841 43.29 11.55 17.56
N LEU A 842 42.54 10.60 18.13
CA LEU A 842 41.20 10.23 17.67
C LEU A 842 40.06 11.08 18.28
N THR A 843 40.31 11.97 19.25
CA THR A 843 39.21 12.60 20.02
C THR A 843 39.24 14.13 20.16
N ARG A 844 40.28 14.86 19.69
CA ARG A 844 40.31 16.34 19.82
C ARG A 844 40.79 17.05 18.55
N SER A 845 39.85 17.69 17.84
CA SER A 845 40.06 18.52 16.64
C SER A 845 40.15 20.03 16.91
N GLN A 846 39.94 20.52 18.13
CA GLN A 846 39.90 21.97 18.37
C GLN A 846 41.26 22.54 18.76
N SER A 847 41.81 23.37 17.86
CA SER A 847 42.99 24.25 17.99
C SER A 847 44.39 23.61 17.89
N ARG A 848 44.69 22.85 16.83
CA ARG A 848 46.08 22.55 16.49
C ARG A 848 46.67 23.65 15.61
N ARG A 849 47.86 24.17 15.94
CA ARG A 849 48.69 24.97 15.01
C ARG A 849 49.81 24.10 14.48
N ARG A 850 50.08 24.17 13.18
CA ARG A 850 51.30 23.59 12.60
C ARG A 850 52.50 24.35 13.16
N THR A 851 53.52 23.61 13.57
CA THR A 851 54.76 24.16 14.10
C THR A 851 55.91 23.67 13.23
N THR A 852 56.96 24.48 13.10
CA THR A 852 58.21 24.03 12.50
C THR A 852 58.85 22.98 13.42
N ILE A 853 58.88 21.73 12.99
CA ILE A 853 59.56 20.65 13.71
C ILE A 853 60.90 20.41 13.03
N THR A 854 61.99 20.60 13.76
CA THR A 854 63.36 20.36 13.28
C THR A 854 63.79 18.93 13.59
N GLY A 855 64.68 18.37 12.77
CA GLY A 855 65.29 17.07 13.04
C GLY A 855 66.04 17.04 14.37
N LYS A 856 66.65 18.17 14.79
CA LYS A 856 67.24 18.30 16.13
C LYS A 856 66.23 18.08 17.26
N ALA A 857 65.04 18.68 17.17
CA ALA A 857 64.00 18.49 18.18
C ALA A 857 63.48 17.04 18.19
N LEU A 858 63.43 16.39 17.02
CA LEU A 858 63.06 14.98 16.91
C LEU A 858 64.12 14.04 17.47
N SER A 859 65.41 14.32 17.28
CA SER A 859 66.48 13.50 17.88
C SER A 859 66.44 13.58 19.40
N GLU A 860 66.32 14.79 19.98
CA GLU A 860 66.20 14.98 21.44
C GLU A 860 64.97 14.24 22.00
N PHE A 861 63.85 14.28 21.28
CA PHE A 861 62.64 13.56 21.66
C PHE A 861 62.81 12.03 21.60
N ILE A 862 63.36 11.49 20.51
CA ILE A 862 63.56 10.04 20.34
C ILE A 862 64.52 9.50 21.40
N GLU A 863 65.63 10.21 21.66
CA GLU A 863 66.54 9.86 22.75
C GLU A 863 65.80 9.87 24.09
N SER A 864 65.02 10.91 24.39
CA SER A 864 64.29 10.99 25.66
C SER A 864 63.28 9.84 25.89
N VAL A 865 62.72 9.26 24.82
CA VAL A 865 61.69 8.21 24.90
C VAL A 865 62.30 6.80 24.87
N PHE A 866 63.40 6.60 24.12
CA PHE A 866 63.92 5.26 23.83
C PHE A 866 65.34 4.99 24.35
N ASP A 867 66.04 5.94 25.01
CA ASP A 867 67.42 5.78 25.49
C ASP A 867 67.67 4.50 26.30
N ASP A 868 66.82 4.23 27.31
CA ASP A 868 66.92 3.01 28.12
C ASP A 868 66.78 1.73 27.28
N ARG A 869 65.96 1.78 26.23
CA ARG A 869 65.66 0.64 25.37
C ARG A 869 66.75 0.41 24.33
N PHE A 870 67.34 1.47 23.78
CA PHE A 870 68.53 1.38 22.93
C PHE A 870 69.71 0.75 23.68
N LYS A 871 69.92 1.14 24.94
CA LYS A 871 70.94 0.53 25.83
C LYS A 871 70.65 -0.94 26.11
N LYS A 872 69.41 -1.28 26.46
CA LYS A 872 69.01 -2.65 26.80
C LYS A 872 69.12 -3.62 25.62
N GLU A 873 68.74 -3.19 24.42
CA GLU A 873 68.72 -4.03 23.21
C GLU A 873 70.03 -3.94 22.39
N GLU A 874 70.99 -3.14 22.86
CA GLU A 874 72.29 -2.85 22.23
C GLU A 874 72.18 -2.30 20.79
N VAL A 875 71.24 -1.38 20.57
CA VAL A 875 70.98 -0.75 19.27
C VAL A 875 71.67 0.61 19.19
N ARG A 876 72.50 0.82 18.17
CA ARG A 876 73.16 2.11 17.91
C ARG A 876 72.27 3.01 17.05
N ILE A 877 71.80 4.12 17.62
CA ILE A 877 71.09 5.15 16.86
C ILE A 877 72.06 6.21 16.35
N SER A 878 71.92 6.63 15.08
CA SER A 878 72.72 7.71 14.50
C SER A 878 71.85 8.71 13.74
N TYR A 879 72.23 9.99 13.81
CA TYR A 879 71.53 11.10 13.16
C TYR A 879 72.50 11.79 12.20
N THR A 880 72.14 11.91 10.93
CA THR A 880 72.98 12.60 9.95
C THR A 880 72.92 14.12 10.15
N SER A 881 73.96 14.83 9.71
CA SER A 881 73.95 16.30 9.68
C SER A 881 72.80 16.85 8.85
N SER A 882 72.41 16.14 7.80
CA SER A 882 71.26 16.46 6.95
C SER A 882 69.94 16.35 7.71
N PHE A 883 69.74 15.29 8.50
CA PHE A 883 68.56 15.12 9.36
C PHE A 883 68.43 16.26 10.36
N ILE A 884 69.50 16.58 11.10
CA ILE A 884 69.49 17.60 12.16
C ILE A 884 69.05 18.98 11.62
N ASN A 885 69.49 19.31 10.41
CA ASN A 885 69.20 20.58 9.74
C ASN A 885 67.86 20.63 8.98
N GLN A 886 67.22 19.47 8.78
CA GLN A 886 65.93 19.39 8.09
C GLN A 886 64.79 19.87 9.01
N SER A 887 63.76 20.49 8.42
CA SER A 887 62.55 20.86 9.15
C SER A 887 61.30 20.71 8.31
N ILE A 888 60.18 20.41 8.95
CA ILE A 888 58.86 20.27 8.32
C ILE A 888 57.79 21.06 9.08
N GLN A 889 56.76 21.51 8.36
CA GLN A 889 55.57 22.15 8.94
C GLN A 889 54.48 21.12 9.20
N ALA A 890 54.39 20.66 10.44
CA ALA A 890 53.45 19.61 10.82
C ALA A 890 52.95 19.80 12.25
N TYR A 891 51.96 19.00 12.64
CA TYR A 891 51.51 18.95 14.03
C TYR A 891 52.41 18.03 14.84
N THR A 892 52.89 18.51 15.98
CA THR A 892 53.76 17.74 16.90
C THR A 892 53.15 16.37 17.24
N SER A 893 51.85 16.33 17.50
CA SER A 893 51.11 15.09 17.80
C SER A 893 51.14 14.05 16.67
N THR A 894 51.22 14.50 15.42
CA THR A 894 51.20 13.63 14.24
C THR A 894 52.59 13.08 13.97
N ILE A 895 53.59 13.96 13.89
CA ILE A 895 54.95 13.53 13.58
C ILE A 895 55.54 12.72 14.73
N TYR A 896 55.35 13.12 15.99
CA TYR A 896 55.99 12.41 17.10
C TYR A 896 55.41 11.00 17.29
N SER A 897 54.11 10.81 17.06
CA SER A 897 53.46 9.48 17.14
C SER A 897 53.93 8.56 16.01
N VAL A 898 54.07 9.08 14.79
CA VAL A 898 54.61 8.34 13.65
C VAL A 898 56.05 7.87 13.94
N PHE A 899 56.91 8.77 14.42
CA PHE A 899 58.29 8.43 14.75
C PHE A 899 58.38 7.41 15.90
N ILE A 900 57.53 7.50 16.93
CA ILE A 900 57.43 6.45 17.97
C ILE A 900 57.13 5.09 17.35
N ASN A 901 56.13 5.01 16.46
CA ASN A 901 55.73 3.74 15.84
C ASN A 901 56.83 3.17 14.94
N LEU A 902 57.51 4.01 14.15
CA LEU A 902 58.59 3.58 13.26
C LEU A 902 59.83 3.13 14.04
N ILE A 903 60.21 3.88 15.08
CA ILE A 903 61.37 3.55 15.91
C ILE A 903 61.10 2.30 16.76
N ASP A 904 59.90 2.12 17.33
CA ASP A 904 59.56 0.89 18.06
C ASP A 904 59.62 -0.35 17.15
N ASN A 905 59.11 -0.23 15.91
CA ASN A 905 59.21 -1.28 14.91
C ASN A 905 60.67 -1.56 14.52
N ALA A 906 61.47 -0.54 14.28
CA ALA A 906 62.88 -0.67 13.94
C ALA A 906 63.67 -1.37 15.07
N ILE A 907 63.49 -0.96 16.33
CA ILE A 907 64.14 -1.62 17.49
C ILE A 907 63.77 -3.10 17.55
N TYR A 908 62.49 -3.45 17.40
CA TYR A 908 62.04 -4.84 17.43
C TYR A 908 62.71 -5.68 16.33
N TRP A 909 62.71 -5.20 15.09
CA TRP A 909 63.26 -5.98 13.97
C TRP A 909 64.79 -6.06 13.98
N VAL A 910 65.46 -4.97 14.36
CA VAL A 910 66.92 -4.93 14.53
C VAL A 910 67.37 -5.83 15.68
N SER A 911 66.63 -5.88 16.79
CA SER A 911 66.97 -6.75 17.93
C SER A 911 66.98 -8.25 17.59
N LYS A 912 66.24 -8.65 16.54
CA LYS A 912 66.15 -10.04 16.04
C LYS A 912 67.16 -10.37 14.94
N GLY A 913 67.85 -9.38 14.38
CA GLY A 913 68.92 -9.55 13.41
C GLY A 913 70.26 -9.92 14.05
N SER A 914 71.16 -10.55 13.29
CA SER A 914 72.41 -11.12 13.78
C SER A 914 73.68 -10.31 13.44
N ALA A 915 73.58 -9.18 12.74
CA ALA A 915 74.72 -8.32 12.40
C ALA A 915 74.37 -6.83 12.49
N ASP A 916 75.32 -6.04 13.02
CA ASP A 916 75.31 -4.58 13.27
C ASP A 916 73.93 -3.94 13.54
N LYS A 917 73.53 -3.89 14.82
CA LYS A 917 72.24 -3.31 15.25
C LYS A 917 72.28 -1.78 15.18
N SER A 918 71.78 -1.20 14.09
CA SER A 918 71.79 0.24 13.90
C SER A 918 70.48 0.77 13.32
N ILE A 919 70.13 1.98 13.74
CA ILE A 919 69.02 2.77 13.20
C ILE A 919 69.60 4.13 12.82
N THR A 920 69.42 4.53 11.56
CA THR A 920 69.93 5.79 11.02
C THR A 920 68.76 6.65 10.58
N LEU A 921 68.72 7.88 11.08
CA LEU A 921 67.75 8.89 10.64
C LEU A 921 68.45 9.91 9.74
N ASP A 922 67.91 10.07 8.53
CA ASP A 922 68.42 10.95 7.48
C ASP A 922 67.31 11.88 6.94
N ALA A 923 67.68 12.85 6.11
CA ALA A 923 66.72 13.71 5.41
C ALA A 923 66.38 13.13 4.03
N SER A 924 65.14 13.31 3.59
CA SER A 924 64.74 13.10 2.19
C SER A 924 64.68 14.44 1.45
N LYS A 925 64.14 14.49 0.21
CA LYS A 925 64.09 15.75 -0.56
C LYS A 925 63.30 16.84 0.17
N ASN A 926 62.16 16.47 0.77
CA ASN A 926 61.24 17.39 1.43
C ASN A 926 60.77 16.90 2.82
N GLY A 927 61.44 15.91 3.39
CA GLY A 927 60.99 15.28 4.65
C GLY A 927 62.07 14.43 5.31
N PHE A 928 61.68 13.30 5.88
CA PHE A 928 62.57 12.48 6.71
C PHE A 928 62.66 11.04 6.20
N LYS A 929 63.82 10.43 6.40
CA LYS A 929 64.14 9.05 6.02
C LYS A 929 64.60 8.29 7.25
N ILE A 930 63.99 7.14 7.53
CA ILE A 930 64.32 6.27 8.66
C ILE A 930 64.80 4.94 8.10
N MET A 931 66.03 4.56 8.45
CA MET A 931 66.70 3.35 7.97
C MET A 931 67.05 2.45 9.15
N ASP A 932 66.71 1.18 9.07
CA ASP A 932 67.14 0.18 10.04
C ASP A 932 68.04 -0.88 9.41
N SER A 933 68.77 -1.62 10.25
CA SER A 933 69.60 -2.76 9.84
C SER A 933 68.92 -4.12 10.04
N GLY A 934 67.59 -4.13 10.14
CA GLY A 934 66.79 -5.34 10.28
C GLY A 934 66.75 -6.20 9.00
N PRO A 935 65.91 -7.24 8.95
CA PRO A 935 65.82 -8.16 7.81
C PRO A 935 65.24 -7.52 6.53
N GLY A 936 64.84 -6.25 6.57
CA GLY A 936 64.09 -5.59 5.51
C GLY A 936 62.67 -6.14 5.35
N ILE A 937 61.91 -5.55 4.44
CA ILE A 937 60.53 -5.96 4.14
C ILE A 937 60.53 -6.55 2.73
N PRO A 938 60.18 -7.85 2.53
CA PRO A 938 60.15 -8.48 1.20
C PRO A 938 59.16 -7.79 0.26
N THR A 939 59.47 -7.74 -1.05
CA THR A 939 58.63 -7.07 -2.07
C THR A 939 57.17 -7.54 -2.07
N ILE A 940 56.90 -8.81 -1.75
CA ILE A 940 55.54 -9.36 -1.67
C ILE A 940 54.69 -8.73 -0.55
N ASP A 941 55.33 -8.18 0.47
CA ASP A 941 54.66 -7.55 1.61
C ASP A 941 54.55 -6.03 1.47
N HIS A 942 55.20 -5.40 0.47
CA HIS A 942 55.31 -3.93 0.35
C HIS A 942 53.97 -3.21 0.28
N GLU A 943 53.00 -3.77 -0.44
CA GLU A 943 51.66 -3.18 -0.50
C GLU A 943 50.85 -3.48 0.77
N ASN A 944 51.10 -4.62 1.41
CA ASN A 944 50.34 -5.09 2.56
C ASN A 944 50.84 -4.57 3.91
N VAL A 945 52.08 -4.09 4.04
CA VAL A 945 52.63 -3.64 5.34
C VAL A 945 51.94 -2.41 5.92
N PHE A 946 51.24 -1.66 5.08
CA PHE A 946 50.42 -0.53 5.50
C PHE A 946 48.94 -0.89 5.65
N GLU A 947 48.55 -2.15 5.44
CA GLU A 947 47.17 -2.63 5.62
C GLU A 947 46.85 -2.90 7.10
N PHE A 948 45.58 -2.72 7.47
CA PHE A 948 45.12 -2.90 8.83
C PHE A 948 45.22 -4.36 9.28
N GLY A 949 45.94 -4.62 10.38
CA GLY A 949 46.07 -5.96 10.98
C GLY A 949 47.20 -6.80 10.39
N PHE A 950 47.91 -6.32 9.37
CA PHE A 950 49.07 -7.00 8.82
C PHE A 950 50.30 -6.81 9.73
N GLY A 951 50.89 -7.92 10.19
CA GLY A 951 52.11 -7.87 11.00
C GLY A 951 52.76 -9.23 11.18
N ARG A 952 54.09 -9.30 10.99
CA ARG A 952 54.90 -10.50 11.25
C ARG A 952 55.51 -10.52 12.66
N ARG A 953 55.17 -9.53 13.50
CA ARG A 953 55.62 -9.42 14.90
C ARG A 953 54.76 -10.35 15.78
N ILE A 954 55.40 -11.33 16.42
CA ILE A 954 54.74 -12.29 17.31
C ILE A 954 54.12 -11.51 18.48
N GLY A 955 52.78 -11.54 18.60
CA GLY A 955 52.02 -10.81 19.62
C GLY A 955 51.70 -9.34 19.30
N GLY A 956 52.03 -8.84 18.10
CA GLY A 956 51.68 -7.48 17.65
C GLY A 956 50.34 -7.45 16.92
N GLN A 957 49.56 -6.38 17.12
CA GLN A 957 48.23 -6.22 16.51
C GLN A 957 48.25 -5.75 15.04
N GLY A 958 49.42 -5.52 14.43
CA GLY A 958 49.53 -5.12 13.02
C GLY A 958 48.94 -3.75 12.67
N MET A 959 48.67 -2.89 13.65
CA MET A 959 48.01 -1.58 13.41
C MET A 959 48.98 -0.40 13.25
N GLY A 960 50.24 -0.53 13.69
CA GLY A 960 51.15 0.61 13.87
C GLY A 960 51.48 1.38 12.58
N LEU A 961 51.82 0.66 11.50
CA LEU A 961 52.16 1.27 10.21
C LEU A 961 50.93 1.83 9.49
N TYR A 962 49.79 1.14 9.58
CA TYR A 962 48.51 1.62 9.06
C TYR A 962 48.11 2.95 9.71
N ILE A 963 48.14 3.02 11.06
CA ILE A 963 47.81 4.24 11.81
C ILE A 963 48.79 5.37 11.46
N ALA A 964 50.09 5.06 11.35
CA ALA A 964 51.10 6.05 10.97
C ALA A 964 50.80 6.65 9.58
N ARG A 965 50.47 5.82 8.58
CA ARG A 965 50.13 6.28 7.22
C ARG A 965 48.85 7.12 7.19
N GLN A 966 47.79 6.67 7.83
CA GLN A 966 46.52 7.41 7.92
C GLN A 966 46.70 8.77 8.61
N THR A 967 47.50 8.82 9.68
CA THR A 967 47.75 10.07 10.42
C THR A 967 48.56 11.06 9.58
N LEU A 968 49.55 10.58 8.81
CA LEU A 968 50.32 11.40 7.87
C LEU A 968 49.46 11.93 6.72
N GLN A 969 48.67 11.06 6.08
CA GLN A 969 47.84 11.40 4.91
C GLN A 969 46.83 12.50 5.24
N ARG A 970 46.21 12.43 6.43
CA ARG A 970 45.29 13.48 6.92
C ARG A 970 45.96 14.85 7.04
N ASP A 971 47.27 14.90 7.28
CA ASP A 971 48.04 16.13 7.47
C ASP A 971 48.86 16.53 6.23
N GLY A 972 48.63 15.88 5.08
CA GLY A 972 49.25 16.20 3.79
C GLY A 972 50.64 15.60 3.58
N PHE A 973 50.99 14.53 4.30
CA PHE A 973 52.22 13.76 4.13
C PHE A 973 51.89 12.31 3.76
N ASP A 974 52.77 11.60 3.06
CA ASP A 974 52.67 10.15 2.89
C ASP A 974 53.92 9.48 3.43
N ILE A 975 53.79 8.20 3.76
CA ILE A 975 54.92 7.33 4.09
C ILE A 975 55.05 6.27 3.01
N THR A 976 56.25 6.15 2.46
CA THR A 976 56.59 5.15 1.45
C THR A 976 57.78 4.31 1.92
N LEU A 977 57.96 3.16 1.27
CA LEU A 977 59.01 2.20 1.57
C LEU A 977 59.91 2.09 0.33
N GLU A 978 61.24 2.17 0.49
CA GLU A 978 62.16 1.91 -0.63
C GLU A 978 62.14 0.43 -1.03
N SER A 979 62.42 0.15 -2.29
CA SER A 979 62.45 -1.21 -2.83
C SER A 979 63.38 -2.11 -2.03
N TYR A 980 62.92 -3.33 -1.74
CA TYR A 980 63.66 -4.30 -0.96
C TYR A 980 64.99 -4.65 -1.64
N GLN A 981 66.10 -4.49 -0.91
CA GLN A 981 67.38 -5.05 -1.29
C GLN A 981 67.81 -6.11 -0.26
N PRO A 982 68.29 -7.29 -0.71
CA PRO A 982 68.80 -8.31 0.21
C PRO A 982 69.95 -7.77 1.05
N ASN A 983 69.93 -8.00 2.36
CA ASN A 983 70.93 -7.55 3.35
C ASN A 983 70.98 -6.03 3.63
N THR A 984 69.97 -5.28 3.21
CA THR A 984 69.72 -3.91 3.70
C THR A 984 68.39 -3.91 4.46
N GLY A 985 68.34 -3.31 5.65
CA GLY A 985 67.09 -3.29 6.43
C GLY A 985 66.02 -2.37 5.83
N ALA A 986 64.96 -2.10 6.58
CA ALA A 986 63.83 -1.35 6.03
C ALA A 986 64.12 0.15 5.98
N VAL A 987 63.61 0.80 4.93
CA VAL A 987 63.84 2.22 4.68
C VAL A 987 62.52 2.92 4.42
N PHE A 988 62.07 3.67 5.42
CA PHE A 988 60.83 4.44 5.38
C PHE A 988 61.10 5.90 5.03
N ILE A 989 60.36 6.45 4.08
CA ILE A 989 60.44 7.84 3.65
C ILE A 989 59.12 8.55 3.97
N ILE A 990 59.20 9.66 4.68
CA ILE A 990 58.06 10.52 5.00
C ILE A 990 58.21 11.83 4.23
N GLU A 991 57.27 12.12 3.33
CA GLU A 991 57.31 13.32 2.47
C GLU A 991 55.93 13.98 2.30
N PRO A 992 55.87 15.29 1.98
CA PRO A 992 54.62 15.95 1.65
C PRO A 992 54.00 15.34 0.38
N ILE A 993 52.69 15.20 0.35
CA ILE A 993 51.95 14.79 -0.84
C ILE A 993 52.00 15.96 -1.84
N GLN A 994 52.68 15.79 -2.98
CA GLN A 994 52.61 16.75 -4.08
C GLN A 994 51.25 16.59 -4.77
N ASP A 995 50.46 17.67 -4.82
CA ASP A 995 49.30 17.74 -5.71
C ASP A 995 49.78 17.47 -7.14
N LYS A 996 49.34 16.35 -7.72
CA LYS A 996 49.48 16.12 -9.16
C LYS A 996 48.55 17.13 -9.84
N GLU A 997 49.14 18.18 -10.44
CA GLU A 997 48.45 19.06 -11.40
C GLU A 997 47.81 18.26 -12.55
#